data_AF-A0A661B7T4-F1
#
_entry.id   AF-A0A661B7T4-F1
#
_cell.length_a   1.000
_cell.length_b   1.000
_cell.length_c   1.000
_cell.angle_alpha   90.00
_cell.angle_beta   90.00
_cell.angle_gamma   90.00
#
_symmetry.space_group_name_H-M   'P 1'
#
loop_
_entity.id
_entity.type
_entity.pdbx_description
1 polymer ?
#
loop_
_entity_poly.entity_id
_entity_poly.type
_entity_poly.pdbx_seq_one_letter_code
_entity_poly.pdbx_strand_id
1 'polypeptide(L)'
;MKSRPKISRYTARPRESGMTIMEILIMSVIVASVATAIIGFLIGSLKLITRNRDRAFALEKCNQMLEEITAYSLAGEDVIEIDRFKDLTPKPVLTADTNITNPSHVLSGNTVDTDGGWKFLRTIDILPIHGEPRARLVSVKVYYSSEDSPSEAGLLLAQLTKLLKTAGDVFPPTQVYDVYAIAIENTPGWWVDMSVMKPMMQQAINSLRARNPGLEYRVHWITRNGFGRDPYYRPFFNRANDATDAGALPYCYIYPSAIFVDNDFFYYPPDEVAGNKNVDGVQFDDPIYPYTLADYYNHAVRYPEEVERYNAMVSAYETAGLAAPEPSLSMLFQDMYDNPGKYENALIFNLHGELIPLPPVRNYSDPAKDADDHPNLRVVAHPQKMFYNDDEDADIRVYAYWTDPANHDGCSVVDNICIFFPGLDIGSSYFDIKKMEGCDTILYSWRNAVAAIDYSISVTTVGGSYGTLIELYDTPSRTPWNNGPPSGGIMSQKRLYGYEYIPCATEAGNDFSRDLATNGNVVKNTARWVITIDETGLPDTAMVTFVTFIGPSSNYANPPTNRSETYFWRSIAPPIIEQLQLLGDPRLMPYADIKANAGYNWFFNDRGIGSDYHGFNKHYANLWKGETQRIDVDIPKAFMLIRHAITRADAIWNAMTGYSYYYYGMGQEIGGDAANHPEYDRGIPMETTPWVNDVSPSNKIDEITSSYERTRIPGARDGSWTVFPWLGELYPESYWATWKTQGNLDDNTFARIKYSDAEWGGDFTSDQDRIKRTQGPGCISFFNAVPQGTAHHMRRTFTHYYYGYSSEANITSDGESLAVRFKLPLTSKMRAARPFVLNSNSPPHGFPVEWNDNYYEFYRYETQLSNIYYTYSSDKASAIVNLYPPAGEPNLTGHVAHILVNGLSPSKDQGASWIVMYGLASMTQGFMDEGHPGKPSSSRIHQLPRIEITDPEPNSSVEFDFSLDWSADWVRWDGLKYGYSYPADFYESDYLQFAIKYSPDGGRHWYYESDDTPTVTGERPDGSHIITSGPVNINLATEGAYIIRVEAFRRDILSHYSYHQIRVLVNVST
;
A
#
# COMPACT_ATOMS: atom_id res chain seq x y z
N MET A 1 -73.26 56.11 -55.43
CA MET A 1 -74.51 56.66 -54.84
C MET A 1 -74.23 57.10 -53.40
N LYS A 2 -74.98 58.09 -52.88
CA LYS A 2 -75.33 58.39 -51.44
C LYS A 2 -74.23 58.27 -50.34
N SER A 3 -74.09 59.14 -49.33
CA SER A 3 -74.72 60.44 -48.95
C SER A 3 -73.89 61.02 -47.77
N ARG A 4 -73.45 62.30 -47.73
CA ARG A 4 -74.16 63.56 -47.34
C ARG A 4 -74.62 63.62 -45.86
N PRO A 5 -74.70 64.80 -45.17
CA PRO A 5 -74.58 66.19 -45.68
C PRO A 5 -73.83 67.25 -44.80
N LYS A 6 -73.81 68.52 -45.30
CA LYS A 6 -73.52 69.83 -44.65
C LYS A 6 -72.05 70.23 -44.37
N ILE A 7 -71.63 71.35 -45.00
CA ILE A 7 -70.45 72.18 -44.68
C ILE A 7 -70.83 73.67 -44.85
N SER A 8 -70.18 74.58 -44.11
CA SER A 8 -70.45 76.03 -44.09
C SER A 8 -69.35 76.88 -44.76
N ARG A 9 -69.55 78.20 -44.79
CA ARG A 9 -68.63 79.24 -45.30
C ARG A 9 -68.54 80.40 -44.28
N TYR A 10 -67.52 81.26 -44.29
CA TYR A 10 -66.38 81.35 -45.21
C TYR A 10 -65.04 81.40 -44.39
N THR A 11 -63.92 82.09 -44.67
CA THR A 11 -63.55 83.17 -45.61
C THR A 11 -62.25 82.86 -46.37
N ALA A 12 -61.19 83.67 -46.24
CA ALA A 12 -60.00 83.69 -47.08
C ALA A 12 -58.76 83.12 -46.39
N ARG A 13 -57.92 82.40 -47.15
CA ARG A 13 -56.55 82.03 -46.78
C ARG A 13 -55.57 83.17 -47.10
N PRO A 14 -54.52 83.41 -46.31
CA PRO A 14 -53.28 84.01 -46.81
C PRO A 14 -52.67 83.15 -47.92
N ARG A 15 -51.83 83.73 -48.77
CA ARG A 15 -51.00 82.96 -49.71
C ARG A 15 -49.84 82.34 -48.95
N GLU A 16 -49.65 81.03 -49.09
CA GLU A 16 -48.35 80.41 -48.88
C GLU A 16 -47.40 80.95 -49.97
N SER A 17 -46.33 81.63 -49.57
CA SER A 17 -45.22 81.95 -50.46
C SER A 17 -44.39 80.68 -50.69
N GLY A 18 -44.26 80.25 -51.94
CA GLY A 18 -43.25 79.25 -52.28
C GLY A 18 -41.86 79.78 -51.90
N MET A 19 -41.01 78.91 -51.34
CA MET A 19 -39.68 79.30 -50.86
C MET A 19 -38.91 80.08 -51.93
N THR A 20 -38.39 81.23 -51.53
CA THR A 20 -37.51 82.03 -52.38
C THR A 20 -36.20 81.28 -52.64
N ILE A 21 -35.54 81.62 -53.74
CA ILE A 21 -34.19 81.10 -54.03
C ILE A 21 -33.21 81.41 -52.88
N MET A 22 -33.44 82.51 -52.15
CA MET A 22 -32.68 82.90 -50.96
C MET A 22 -32.83 81.88 -49.82
N GLU A 23 -34.07 81.45 -49.52
CA GLU A 23 -34.35 80.45 -48.47
C GLU A 23 -33.81 79.07 -48.85
N ILE A 24 -33.90 78.67 -50.13
CA ILE A 24 -33.33 77.42 -50.63
C ILE A 24 -31.79 77.45 -50.49
N LEU A 25 -31.13 78.55 -50.84
CA LEU A 25 -29.68 78.72 -50.66
C LEU A 25 -29.28 78.66 -49.19
N ILE A 26 -30.01 79.35 -48.29
CA ILE A 26 -29.74 79.32 -46.85
C ILE A 26 -29.89 77.90 -46.29
N MET A 27 -30.96 77.19 -46.67
CA MET A 27 -31.16 75.78 -46.29
C MET A 27 -30.05 74.87 -46.83
N SER A 28 -29.60 75.07 -48.08
CA SER A 28 -28.47 74.32 -48.64
C SER A 28 -27.16 74.56 -47.87
N VAL A 29 -26.87 75.80 -47.46
CA VAL A 29 -25.69 76.14 -46.64
C VAL A 29 -25.78 75.52 -45.25
N ILE A 30 -26.95 75.55 -44.61
CA ILE A 30 -27.17 74.90 -43.30
C ILE A 30 -26.95 73.38 -43.41
N VAL A 31 -27.54 72.72 -44.42
CA VAL A 31 -27.36 71.27 -44.65
C VAL A 31 -25.91 70.93 -44.95
N ALA A 32 -25.20 71.71 -45.76
CA ALA A 32 -23.78 71.51 -46.03
C ALA A 32 -22.91 71.67 -44.77
N SER A 33 -23.24 72.65 -43.91
CA SER A 33 -22.53 72.88 -42.64
C SER A 33 -22.73 71.71 -41.66
N VAL A 34 -23.96 71.23 -41.52
CA VAL A 34 -24.31 70.07 -40.68
C VAL A 34 -23.67 68.79 -41.21
N ALA A 35 -23.71 68.55 -42.53
CA ALA A 35 -23.05 67.41 -43.15
C ALA A 35 -21.53 67.43 -42.92
N THR A 36 -20.88 68.59 -43.05
CA THR A 36 -19.44 68.75 -42.79
C THR A 36 -19.10 68.46 -41.33
N ALA A 37 -19.91 68.93 -40.38
CA ALA A 37 -19.74 68.64 -38.95
C ALA A 37 -19.91 67.16 -38.62
N ILE A 38 -20.90 66.49 -39.22
CA ILE A 38 -21.13 65.04 -39.05
C ILE A 38 -19.96 64.23 -39.63
N ILE A 39 -19.46 64.59 -40.82
CA ILE A 39 -18.29 63.95 -41.44
C ILE A 39 -17.05 64.12 -40.55
N GLY A 40 -16.81 65.33 -40.02
CA GLY A 40 -15.71 65.58 -39.08
C GLY A 40 -15.82 64.75 -37.79
N PHE A 41 -17.02 64.64 -37.22
CA PHE A 41 -17.28 63.80 -36.04
C PHE A 41 -17.09 62.30 -36.32
N LEU A 42 -17.54 61.80 -37.48
CA LEU A 42 -17.33 60.41 -37.90
C LEU A 42 -15.85 60.10 -38.10
N ILE A 43 -15.09 60.96 -38.79
CA ILE A 43 -13.64 60.79 -38.98
C ILE A 43 -12.91 60.80 -37.63
N GLY A 44 -13.26 61.72 -36.72
CA GLY A 44 -12.69 61.76 -35.37
C GLY A 44 -13.00 60.51 -34.55
N SER A 45 -14.24 60.02 -34.63
CA SER A 45 -14.69 58.81 -33.93
C SER A 45 -13.99 57.55 -34.46
N LEU A 46 -13.86 57.41 -35.78
CA LEU A 46 -13.14 56.29 -36.41
C LEU A 46 -11.66 56.30 -36.03
N LYS A 47 -10.99 57.47 -36.04
CA LYS A 47 -9.59 57.59 -35.57
C LYS A 47 -9.45 57.20 -34.09
N LEU A 48 -10.40 57.56 -33.24
CA LEU A 48 -10.40 57.17 -31.83
C LEU A 48 -10.58 55.65 -31.62
N ILE A 49 -11.51 55.03 -32.37
CA ILE A 49 -11.74 53.57 -32.32
C ILE A 49 -10.49 52.81 -32.76
N THR A 50 -9.87 53.19 -33.88
CA THR A 50 -8.63 52.58 -34.36
C THR A 50 -7.50 52.71 -33.32
N ARG A 51 -7.28 53.91 -32.77
CA ARG A 51 -6.23 54.13 -31.76
C ARG A 51 -6.47 53.32 -30.47
N ASN A 52 -7.73 53.13 -30.06
CA ASN A 52 -8.05 52.32 -28.88
C ASN A 52 -7.83 50.82 -29.13
N ARG A 53 -8.19 50.31 -30.31
CA ARG A 53 -7.91 48.92 -30.72
C ARG A 53 -6.41 48.66 -30.81
N ASP A 54 -5.67 49.56 -31.46
CA ASP A 54 -4.22 49.42 -31.64
C ASP A 54 -3.47 49.50 -30.29
N ARG A 55 -3.98 50.28 -29.30
CA ARG A 55 -3.48 50.26 -27.92
C ARG A 55 -3.77 48.94 -27.18
N ALA A 56 -4.93 48.33 -27.39
CA ALA A 56 -5.26 47.04 -26.78
C ALA A 56 -4.30 45.95 -27.28
N PHE A 57 -4.06 45.89 -28.59
CA PHE A 57 -3.07 45.00 -29.21
C PHE A 57 -1.65 45.25 -28.68
N ALA A 58 -1.23 46.51 -28.56
CA ALA A 58 0.08 46.85 -27.99
C ALA A 58 0.24 46.37 -26.54
N LEU A 59 -0.82 46.45 -25.72
CA LEU A 59 -0.83 45.97 -24.34
C LEU A 59 -0.81 44.43 -24.25
N GLU A 60 -1.56 43.76 -25.11
CA GLU A 60 -1.56 42.30 -25.27
C GLU A 60 -0.15 41.79 -25.62
N LYS A 61 0.51 42.42 -26.60
CA LYS A 61 1.89 42.08 -26.98
C LYS A 61 2.92 42.41 -25.89
N CYS A 62 2.73 43.49 -25.13
CA CYS A 62 3.57 43.75 -23.95
C CYS A 62 3.44 42.63 -22.91
N ASN A 63 2.22 42.15 -22.62
CA ASN A 63 2.01 41.02 -21.69
C ASN A 63 2.64 39.72 -22.23
N GLN A 64 2.41 39.39 -23.50
CA GLN A 64 2.95 38.18 -24.13
C GLN A 64 4.48 38.12 -24.00
N MET A 65 5.19 39.18 -24.41
CA MET A 65 6.65 39.25 -24.30
C MET A 65 7.16 39.21 -22.86
N LEU A 66 6.38 39.75 -21.91
CA LEU A 66 6.74 39.77 -20.50
C LEU A 66 6.64 38.37 -19.87
N GLU A 67 5.63 37.57 -20.26
CA GLU A 67 5.51 36.18 -19.83
C GLU A 67 6.45 35.23 -20.58
N GLU A 68 6.77 35.49 -21.86
CA GLU A 68 7.82 34.76 -22.60
C GLU A 68 9.18 34.88 -21.86
N ILE A 69 9.58 36.08 -21.43
CA ILE A 69 10.81 36.31 -20.64
C ILE A 69 10.68 35.75 -19.21
N THR A 70 9.47 35.76 -18.63
CA THR A 70 9.23 35.17 -17.30
C THR A 70 9.41 33.65 -17.33
N ALA A 71 8.87 32.97 -18.35
CA ALA A 71 9.04 31.53 -18.53
C ALA A 71 10.52 31.15 -18.70
N TYR A 72 11.27 31.95 -19.47
CA TYR A 72 12.72 31.78 -19.61
C TYR A 72 13.45 31.93 -18.26
N SER A 73 13.10 32.94 -17.47
CA SER A 73 13.64 33.15 -16.11
C SER A 73 13.23 32.07 -15.08
N LEU A 74 12.24 31.22 -15.38
CA LEU A 74 11.80 30.10 -14.55
C LEU A 74 12.39 28.76 -14.98
N ALA A 75 13.06 28.70 -16.15
CA ALA A 75 13.68 27.48 -16.67
C ALA A 75 15.04 27.13 -16.05
N GLY A 76 15.55 27.95 -15.11
CA GLY A 76 16.85 27.74 -14.45
C GLY A 76 18.04 28.41 -15.14
N GLU A 77 17.80 29.24 -16.16
CA GLU A 77 18.84 29.97 -16.89
C GLU A 77 19.43 31.14 -16.07
N ASP A 78 20.72 31.43 -16.27
CA ASP A 78 21.44 32.46 -15.51
C ASP A 78 21.02 33.90 -15.87
N VAL A 79 21.28 34.85 -14.97
CA VAL A 79 20.94 36.27 -15.14
C VAL A 79 21.65 36.90 -16.34
N ILE A 80 22.80 36.36 -16.76
CA ILE A 80 23.53 36.79 -17.97
C ILE A 80 22.74 36.48 -19.25
N GLU A 81 21.95 35.38 -19.27
CA GLU A 81 21.09 35.02 -20.40
C GLU A 81 19.88 35.95 -20.50
N ILE A 82 19.26 36.33 -19.37
CA ILE A 82 18.14 37.27 -19.35
C ILE A 82 18.54 38.63 -19.93
N ASP A 83 19.74 39.12 -19.62
CA ASP A 83 20.23 40.41 -20.14
C ASP A 83 20.38 40.44 -21.68
N ARG A 84 20.40 39.27 -22.37
CA ARG A 84 20.43 39.18 -23.85
C ARG A 84 19.13 39.61 -24.53
N PHE A 85 17.99 39.58 -23.84
CA PHE A 85 16.70 40.00 -24.42
C PHE A 85 16.56 41.53 -24.57
N LYS A 86 17.54 42.30 -24.07
CA LYS A 86 17.55 43.77 -24.14
C LYS A 86 17.69 44.27 -25.57
N ASP A 87 16.79 45.17 -25.99
CA ASP A 87 16.82 45.78 -27.31
C ASP A 87 17.72 47.02 -27.34
N LEU A 88 18.82 46.97 -28.12
CA LEU A 88 19.72 48.11 -28.35
C LEU A 88 19.10 49.18 -29.28
N THR A 89 18.16 48.77 -30.12
CA THR A 89 17.38 49.62 -31.05
C THR A 89 15.96 49.07 -31.14
N PRO A 90 14.93 49.89 -31.46
CA PRO A 90 13.57 49.40 -31.64
C PRO A 90 13.47 48.27 -32.67
N LYS A 91 12.69 47.23 -32.37
CA LYS A 91 12.51 46.06 -33.26
C LYS A 91 11.06 45.94 -33.74
N PRO A 92 10.81 45.55 -35.01
CA PRO A 92 9.46 45.29 -35.51
C PRO A 92 8.90 43.91 -35.13
N VAL A 93 9.72 42.99 -34.62
CA VAL A 93 9.24 41.69 -34.11
C VAL A 93 8.67 41.87 -32.69
N LEU A 94 7.42 41.48 -32.47
CA LEU A 94 6.68 41.69 -31.22
C LEU A 94 6.57 40.41 -30.34
N THR A 95 7.62 39.58 -30.33
CA THR A 95 7.75 38.37 -29.49
C THR A 95 9.23 38.21 -29.07
N ALA A 96 9.49 37.79 -27.84
CA ALA A 96 10.82 37.68 -27.25
C ALA A 96 11.63 36.52 -27.85
N ASP A 97 10.98 35.52 -28.46
CA ASP A 97 11.64 34.39 -29.15
C ASP A 97 12.56 34.89 -30.26
N THR A 98 13.86 34.62 -30.09
CA THR A 98 14.94 35.05 -30.98
C THR A 98 14.99 34.27 -32.29
N ASN A 99 14.30 33.14 -32.40
CA ASN A 99 14.18 32.37 -33.64
C ASN A 99 13.24 33.05 -34.66
N ILE A 100 12.35 33.93 -34.19
CA ILE A 100 11.33 34.59 -35.03
C ILE A 100 11.90 35.89 -35.60
N THR A 101 12.41 35.83 -36.82
CA THR A 101 13.00 36.98 -37.53
C THR A 101 11.98 37.76 -38.38
N ASN A 102 10.80 37.21 -38.65
CA ASN A 102 9.76 37.83 -39.49
C ASN A 102 8.68 38.53 -38.64
N PRO A 103 8.51 39.86 -38.74
CA PRO A 103 7.48 40.61 -38.01
C PRO A 103 6.02 40.20 -38.28
N SER A 104 5.70 39.66 -39.46
CA SER A 104 4.34 39.16 -39.78
C SER A 104 4.08 37.72 -39.29
N HIS A 105 5.04 37.07 -38.63
CA HIS A 105 4.81 35.77 -38.01
C HIS A 105 3.69 35.85 -36.95
N VAL A 106 2.88 34.79 -36.80
CA VAL A 106 1.64 34.81 -36.00
C VAL A 106 1.88 35.26 -34.54
N LEU A 107 2.98 34.82 -33.92
CA LEU A 107 3.32 35.21 -32.55
C LEU A 107 3.74 36.69 -32.41
N SER A 108 4.23 37.32 -33.48
CA SER A 108 4.47 38.77 -33.54
C SER A 108 3.18 39.53 -33.90
N GLY A 109 2.47 39.08 -34.94
CA GLY A 109 1.20 39.66 -35.39
C GLY A 109 1.30 41.10 -35.90
N ASN A 110 2.51 41.58 -36.23
CA ASN A 110 2.70 42.95 -36.69
C ASN A 110 2.18 43.13 -38.13
N THR A 111 1.77 44.35 -38.46
CA THR A 111 1.18 44.72 -39.75
C THR A 111 1.99 45.81 -40.42
N VAL A 112 1.91 45.87 -41.74
CA VAL A 112 2.56 46.93 -42.53
C VAL A 112 1.62 48.13 -42.57
N ASP A 113 2.14 49.34 -42.37
CA ASP A 113 1.38 50.59 -42.47
C ASP A 113 1.31 51.10 -43.93
N THR A 114 0.56 52.18 -44.18
CA THR A 114 0.31 52.69 -45.55
C THR A 114 1.55 52.97 -46.38
N ASP A 115 2.66 53.29 -45.73
CA ASP A 115 3.91 53.74 -46.36
C ASP A 115 4.97 52.62 -46.44
N GLY A 116 4.57 51.37 -46.18
CA GLY A 116 5.40 50.17 -46.37
C GLY A 116 6.31 49.81 -45.19
N GLY A 117 6.34 50.62 -44.13
CA GLY A 117 7.01 50.31 -42.87
C GLY A 117 6.19 49.40 -41.95
N TRP A 118 6.82 48.83 -40.93
CA TRP A 118 6.12 48.05 -39.89
C TRP A 118 5.43 48.98 -38.91
N LYS A 119 4.10 48.88 -38.81
CA LYS A 119 3.23 49.78 -38.06
C LYS A 119 3.57 49.91 -36.57
N PHE A 120 4.08 48.84 -35.98
CA PHE A 120 4.46 48.80 -34.56
C PHE A 120 5.93 48.47 -34.38
N LEU A 121 6.55 49.06 -33.35
CA LEU A 121 7.92 48.75 -32.92
C LEU A 121 7.92 48.51 -31.40
N ARG A 122 8.79 47.62 -30.92
CA ARG A 122 9.02 47.39 -29.49
C ARG A 122 10.37 47.92 -29.02
N THR A 123 10.51 48.09 -27.71
CA THR A 123 11.79 48.00 -27.00
C THR A 123 11.63 47.21 -25.70
N ILE A 124 12.57 46.31 -25.44
CA ILE A 124 12.75 45.64 -24.14
C ILE A 124 13.92 46.30 -23.42
N ASP A 125 13.65 46.99 -22.31
CA ASP A 125 14.65 47.49 -21.38
C ASP A 125 14.85 46.51 -20.23
N ILE A 126 16.11 46.22 -19.91
CA ILE A 126 16.49 45.38 -18.76
C ILE A 126 17.51 46.14 -17.90
N LEU A 127 17.25 46.18 -16.59
CA LEU A 127 18.05 46.91 -15.61
C LEU A 127 18.33 46.04 -14.37
N PRO A 128 19.60 45.94 -13.90
CA PRO A 128 19.92 45.31 -12.62
C PRO A 128 19.50 46.19 -11.44
N ILE A 129 19.27 45.57 -10.27
CA ILE A 129 18.92 46.28 -9.03
C ILE A 129 20.12 46.28 -8.07
N HIS A 130 20.53 47.48 -7.65
CA HIS A 130 21.59 47.62 -6.64
C HIS A 130 21.17 46.95 -5.32
N GLY A 131 22.01 46.02 -4.84
CA GLY A 131 21.78 45.24 -3.63
C GLY A 131 21.18 43.85 -3.86
N GLU A 132 20.68 43.55 -5.06
CA GLU A 132 20.01 42.28 -5.40
C GLU A 132 20.56 41.73 -6.74
N PRO A 133 21.73 41.04 -6.74
CA PRO A 133 22.44 40.67 -7.99
C PRO A 133 21.62 39.78 -8.95
N ARG A 134 20.77 38.91 -8.38
CA ARG A 134 19.87 37.98 -9.08
C ARG A 134 18.54 38.61 -9.51
N ALA A 135 18.34 39.91 -9.28
CA ALA A 135 17.13 40.63 -9.68
C ALA A 135 17.33 41.42 -10.98
N ARG A 136 16.28 41.46 -11.81
CA ARG A 136 16.18 42.29 -13.02
C ARG A 136 14.83 42.99 -13.07
N LEU A 137 14.84 44.29 -13.32
CA LEU A 137 13.66 45.06 -13.67
C LEU A 137 13.54 45.05 -15.20
N VAL A 138 12.57 44.30 -15.72
CA VAL A 138 12.29 44.17 -17.16
C VAL A 138 11.13 45.07 -17.52
N SER A 139 11.29 45.94 -18.52
CA SER A 139 10.26 46.85 -19.02
C SER A 139 10.06 46.67 -20.52
N VAL A 140 8.86 46.27 -20.93
CA VAL A 140 8.50 46.07 -22.33
C VAL A 140 7.63 47.24 -22.78
N LYS A 141 8.01 47.88 -23.90
CA LYS A 141 7.31 49.02 -24.49
C LYS A 141 6.95 48.72 -25.94
N VAL A 142 5.77 49.14 -26.37
CA VAL A 142 5.33 49.07 -27.78
C VAL A 142 4.84 50.45 -28.23
N TYR A 143 5.29 50.84 -29.42
CA TYR A 143 5.10 52.13 -30.07
C TYR A 143 4.45 51.96 -31.44
N TYR A 144 3.86 53.01 -32.00
CA TYR A 144 3.79 53.16 -33.46
C TYR A 144 5.20 53.40 -34.02
N SER A 145 5.45 53.02 -35.28
CA SER A 145 6.54 53.57 -36.08
C SER A 145 6.42 55.10 -36.23
N SER A 146 7.54 55.80 -36.37
CA SER A 146 7.52 57.23 -36.73
C SER A 146 7.06 57.43 -38.18
N GLU A 147 6.20 58.42 -38.43
CA GLU A 147 5.70 58.77 -39.77
C GLU A 147 6.82 59.26 -40.70
N ASP A 148 7.85 59.94 -40.16
CA ASP A 148 9.02 60.41 -40.92
C ASP A 148 10.12 59.34 -41.09
N SER A 149 10.18 58.35 -40.19
CA SER A 149 11.26 57.35 -40.08
C SER A 149 10.71 55.99 -39.59
N PRO A 150 10.25 55.09 -40.47
CA PRO A 150 9.53 53.88 -40.03
C PRO A 150 10.34 52.84 -39.23
N SER A 151 11.66 53.02 -39.09
CA SER A 151 12.54 52.24 -38.21
C SER A 151 12.69 52.82 -36.79
N GLU A 152 12.16 54.02 -36.54
CA GLU A 152 12.28 54.73 -35.26
C GLU A 152 10.98 54.72 -34.47
N ALA A 153 11.08 54.65 -33.14
CA ALA A 153 9.94 54.60 -32.25
C ALA A 153 9.22 55.97 -32.18
N GLY A 154 7.98 56.00 -32.66
CA GLY A 154 7.11 57.17 -32.62
C GLY A 154 6.30 57.25 -31.31
N LEU A 155 4.98 57.29 -31.42
CA LEU A 155 4.09 57.41 -30.26
C LEU A 155 4.02 56.11 -29.45
N LEU A 156 4.35 56.17 -28.15
CA LEU A 156 4.17 55.07 -27.21
C LEU A 156 2.68 54.68 -27.08
N LEU A 157 2.39 53.39 -27.23
CA LEU A 157 1.04 52.82 -27.14
C LEU A 157 0.80 52.10 -25.81
N ALA A 158 1.76 51.28 -25.38
CA ALA A 158 1.70 50.51 -24.14
C ALA A 158 3.12 50.35 -23.54
N GLN A 159 3.18 50.26 -22.22
CA GLN A 159 4.37 49.88 -21.46
C GLN A 159 3.94 49.01 -20.27
N LEU A 160 4.68 47.95 -20.01
CA LEU A 160 4.59 47.13 -18.80
C LEU A 160 5.98 46.95 -18.18
N THR A 161 6.03 46.69 -16.88
CA THR A 161 7.28 46.47 -16.14
C THR A 161 7.07 45.41 -15.07
N LYS A 162 7.97 44.43 -14.98
CA LYS A 162 7.95 43.32 -14.01
C LYS A 162 9.31 43.20 -13.34
N LEU A 163 9.30 42.82 -12.06
CA LEU A 163 10.48 42.39 -11.34
C LEU A 163 10.63 40.88 -11.56
N LEU A 164 11.76 40.46 -12.12
CA LEU A 164 12.17 39.06 -12.19
C LEU A 164 13.30 38.83 -11.19
N LYS A 165 13.33 37.63 -10.61
CA LYS A 165 14.47 37.09 -9.87
C LYS A 165 14.81 35.72 -10.45
N THR A 166 16.07 35.49 -10.78
CA THR A 166 16.54 34.14 -11.11
C THR A 166 16.63 33.31 -9.84
N ALA A 167 16.10 32.09 -9.89
CA ALA A 167 16.43 31.08 -8.90
C ALA A 167 17.87 30.62 -9.17
N GLY A 168 18.79 30.94 -8.25
CA GLY A 168 20.00 30.13 -8.10
C GLY A 168 19.67 28.97 -7.18
N ASP A 169 20.15 27.77 -7.48
CA ASP A 169 19.84 26.58 -6.70
C ASP A 169 20.44 26.68 -5.29
N VAL A 170 19.59 27.03 -4.33
CA VAL A 170 19.90 26.99 -2.90
C VAL A 170 19.22 25.75 -2.34
N PHE A 171 19.95 24.64 -2.36
CA PHE A 171 19.53 23.42 -1.69
C PHE A 171 19.73 23.61 -0.17
N PRO A 172 18.71 23.37 0.67
CA PRO A 172 18.90 23.37 2.12
C PRO A 172 19.59 22.07 2.57
N PRO A 173 20.29 22.08 3.71
CA PRO A 173 20.55 20.89 4.53
C PRO A 173 19.27 20.09 4.77
N THR A 174 19.30 18.81 4.42
CA THR A 174 18.12 17.93 4.41
C THR A 174 18.27 16.74 5.34
N GLN A 175 17.18 16.41 6.04
CA GLN A 175 16.98 15.18 6.81
C GLN A 175 15.84 14.39 6.18
N VAL A 176 16.10 13.12 5.85
CA VAL A 176 15.18 12.24 5.14
C VAL A 176 14.72 11.13 6.06
N TYR A 177 13.41 11.08 6.30
CA TYR A 177 12.78 10.07 7.15
C TYR A 177 12.11 8.99 6.30
N ASP A 178 12.32 7.72 6.66
CA ASP A 178 11.74 6.58 5.96
C ASP A 178 10.34 6.26 6.47
N VAL A 179 9.41 6.17 5.53
CA VAL A 179 7.97 6.00 5.78
C VAL A 179 7.42 4.78 5.04
N TYR A 180 7.08 3.74 5.77
CA TYR A 180 6.41 2.55 5.24
C TYR A 180 4.89 2.77 5.23
N ALA A 181 4.35 3.05 4.04
CA ALA A 181 2.95 3.36 3.81
C ALA A 181 2.18 2.11 3.38
N ILE A 182 1.30 1.61 4.25
CA ILE A 182 0.47 0.42 4.00
C ILE A 182 -0.79 0.85 3.27
N ALA A 183 -0.90 0.46 1.99
CA ALA A 183 -2.01 0.77 1.08
C ALA A 183 -2.29 -0.45 0.18
N ILE A 184 -2.80 -1.50 0.81
CA ILE A 184 -2.97 -2.85 0.27
C ILE A 184 -4.05 -2.90 -0.81
N GLU A 185 -3.66 -3.29 -2.03
CA GLU A 185 -4.48 -3.27 -3.24
C GLU A 185 -5.77 -4.12 -3.13
N ASN A 186 -5.71 -5.24 -2.40
CA ASN A 186 -6.81 -6.20 -2.30
C ASN A 186 -7.75 -5.93 -1.11
N THR A 187 -7.48 -4.90 -0.30
CA THR A 187 -8.17 -4.58 0.95
C THR A 187 -8.75 -3.16 0.85
N PRO A 188 -10.01 -2.91 1.25
CA PRO A 188 -10.71 -1.68 0.89
C PRO A 188 -10.36 -0.47 1.78
N GLY A 189 -10.73 0.72 1.30
CA GLY A 189 -10.67 1.98 2.04
C GLY A 189 -12.05 2.41 2.55
N TRP A 190 -12.40 2.08 3.80
CA TRP A 190 -13.72 2.45 4.35
C TRP A 190 -13.83 3.87 4.88
N TRP A 191 -12.74 4.63 4.91
CA TRP A 191 -12.72 6.04 5.37
C TRP A 191 -12.34 7.04 4.27
N VAL A 192 -11.80 6.55 3.15
CA VAL A 192 -11.35 7.31 1.97
C VAL A 192 -11.32 6.36 0.77
N ASP A 193 -11.56 6.87 -0.44
CA ASP A 193 -11.39 6.13 -1.70
C ASP A 193 -9.95 5.59 -1.82
N MET A 194 -9.80 4.33 -2.27
CA MET A 194 -8.50 3.67 -2.49
C MET A 194 -7.59 4.45 -3.45
N SER A 195 -8.14 4.99 -4.53
CA SER A 195 -7.42 5.80 -5.52
C SER A 195 -6.89 7.12 -4.94
N VAL A 196 -7.47 7.59 -3.84
CA VAL A 196 -7.08 8.83 -3.15
C VAL A 196 -6.00 8.58 -2.10
N MET A 197 -5.78 7.35 -1.62
CA MET A 197 -4.79 7.04 -0.58
C MET A 197 -3.36 7.51 -0.93
N LYS A 198 -2.83 7.08 -2.09
CA LYS A 198 -1.46 7.41 -2.51
C LYS A 198 -1.31 8.91 -2.85
N PRO A 199 -2.21 9.54 -3.65
CA PRO A 199 -2.14 10.98 -3.93
C PRO A 199 -2.29 11.87 -2.67
N MET A 200 -3.13 11.49 -1.72
CA MET A 200 -3.33 12.22 -0.47
C MET A 200 -2.06 12.24 0.39
N MET A 201 -1.38 11.09 0.50
CA MET A 201 -0.10 10.95 1.20
C MET A 201 0.99 11.78 0.52
N GLN A 202 1.08 11.72 -0.82
CA GLN A 202 2.02 12.56 -1.57
C GLN A 202 1.73 14.06 -1.42
N GLN A 203 0.46 14.46 -1.39
CA GLN A 203 0.04 15.85 -1.14
C GLN A 203 0.42 16.31 0.28
N ALA A 204 0.24 15.46 1.29
CA ALA A 204 0.65 15.73 2.66
C ALA A 204 2.17 15.92 2.78
N ILE A 205 2.95 15.02 2.15
CA ILE A 205 4.42 15.11 2.08
C ILE A 205 4.86 16.41 1.38
N ASN A 206 4.28 16.72 0.21
CA ASN A 206 4.62 17.93 -0.53
C ASN A 206 4.28 19.21 0.26
N SER A 207 3.18 19.22 1.02
CA SER A 207 2.82 20.31 1.94
C SER A 207 3.83 20.45 3.08
N LEU A 208 4.30 19.35 3.67
CA LEU A 208 5.29 19.38 4.76
C LEU A 208 6.67 19.83 4.27
N ARG A 209 7.14 19.31 3.12
CA ARG A 209 8.37 19.73 2.42
C ARG A 209 8.34 21.23 2.11
N ALA A 210 7.25 21.73 1.52
CA ALA A 210 7.11 23.15 1.17
C ALA A 210 7.04 24.10 2.40
N ARG A 211 6.53 23.62 3.54
CA ARG A 211 6.55 24.37 4.81
C ARG A 211 7.92 24.33 5.48
N ASN A 212 8.64 23.23 5.35
CA ASN A 212 9.86 22.94 6.08
C ASN A 212 10.98 22.54 5.09
N PRO A 213 11.61 23.52 4.40
CA PRO A 213 12.78 23.23 3.57
C PRO A 213 13.84 22.51 4.39
N GLY A 214 14.32 21.38 3.86
CA GLY A 214 15.22 20.46 4.57
C GLY A 214 14.53 19.30 5.31
N LEU A 215 13.20 19.26 5.39
CA LEU A 215 12.47 18.05 5.79
C LEU A 215 12.05 17.27 4.55
N GLU A 216 12.49 16.02 4.44
CA GLU A 216 12.04 15.09 3.41
C GLU A 216 11.56 13.75 3.98
N TYR A 217 10.78 13.06 3.17
CA TYR A 217 10.26 11.72 3.45
C TYR A 217 10.51 10.83 2.23
N ARG A 218 11.14 9.66 2.42
CA ARG A 218 11.20 8.58 1.43
C ARG A 218 10.07 7.61 1.76
N VAL A 219 9.26 7.25 0.77
CA VAL A 219 8.04 6.45 0.98
C VAL A 219 8.22 5.08 0.36
N HIS A 220 8.07 4.07 1.21
CA HIS A 220 8.06 2.65 0.87
C HIS A 220 6.59 2.20 0.79
N TRP A 221 6.11 1.85 -0.41
CA TRP A 221 4.71 1.55 -0.68
C TRP A 221 4.38 0.07 -0.52
N ILE A 222 3.81 -0.30 0.61
CA ILE A 222 3.39 -1.68 0.89
C ILE A 222 1.98 -1.88 0.33
N THR A 223 1.91 -2.35 -0.93
CA THR A 223 0.66 -2.53 -1.68
C THR A 223 0.18 -3.96 -1.78
N ARG A 224 1.03 -4.96 -1.56
CA ARG A 224 0.71 -6.37 -1.75
C ARG A 224 0.52 -7.06 -0.40
N ASN A 225 -0.57 -7.79 -0.22
CA ASN A 225 -0.83 -8.50 1.03
C ASN A 225 0.02 -9.78 1.14
N GLY A 226 0.06 -10.54 0.04
CA GLY A 226 1.01 -11.61 -0.24
C GLY A 226 0.77 -12.21 -1.64
N PHE A 227 1.61 -13.14 -2.09
CA PHE A 227 1.46 -13.79 -3.40
C PHE A 227 0.40 -14.91 -3.39
N GLY A 228 -0.51 -14.91 -4.36
CA GLY A 228 -1.56 -15.93 -4.52
C GLY A 228 -1.01 -17.31 -4.90
N ARG A 229 -1.60 -18.37 -4.32
CA ARG A 229 -1.14 -19.76 -4.49
C ARG A 229 -1.62 -20.44 -5.77
N ASP A 230 -2.90 -20.29 -6.14
CA ASP A 230 -3.41 -20.79 -7.43
C ASP A 230 -2.96 -19.82 -8.55
N PRO A 231 -2.22 -20.27 -9.57
CA PRO A 231 -1.62 -19.40 -10.58
C PRO A 231 -2.61 -18.96 -11.67
N TYR A 232 -3.82 -19.54 -11.70
CA TYR A 232 -4.85 -19.18 -12.68
C TYR A 232 -5.85 -18.16 -12.12
N TYR A 233 -5.86 -17.91 -10.80
CA TYR A 233 -6.84 -17.06 -10.14
C TYR A 233 -6.89 -15.63 -10.71
N ARG A 234 -8.06 -15.24 -11.26
CA ARG A 234 -8.33 -13.95 -11.92
C ARG A 234 -9.69 -13.42 -11.47
N PRO A 235 -9.75 -12.72 -10.34
CA PRO A 235 -11.00 -12.14 -9.86
C PRO A 235 -11.46 -11.00 -10.78
N PHE A 236 -12.78 -10.76 -10.79
CA PHE A 236 -13.44 -9.86 -11.72
C PHE A 236 -13.71 -8.48 -11.13
N PHE A 237 -13.55 -7.45 -11.96
CA PHE A 237 -13.82 -6.04 -11.66
C PHE A 237 -14.72 -5.45 -12.77
N ASN A 238 -15.80 -4.78 -12.38
CA ASN A 238 -16.70 -4.07 -13.30
C ASN A 238 -16.29 -2.59 -13.45
N ARG A 239 -16.08 -2.11 -14.67
CA ARG A 239 -15.65 -0.71 -14.94
C ARG A 239 -16.53 -0.01 -15.98
N ALA A 240 -17.00 -0.72 -17.00
CA ALA A 240 -17.87 -0.15 -18.04
C ALA A 240 -19.32 0.08 -17.55
N ASN A 241 -19.84 -0.84 -16.72
CA ASN A 241 -21.17 -0.79 -16.14
C ASN A 241 -21.05 -0.81 -14.60
N ASP A 242 -21.98 -0.19 -13.89
CA ASP A 242 -22.00 -0.25 -12.43
C ASP A 242 -22.51 -1.59 -11.91
N ALA A 243 -22.24 -1.86 -10.63
CA ALA A 243 -22.57 -3.13 -9.98
C ALA A 243 -24.10 -3.36 -9.85
N THR A 244 -24.95 -2.38 -10.16
CA THR A 244 -26.42 -2.48 -10.12
C THR A 244 -27.06 -2.74 -11.48
N ASP A 245 -26.28 -2.84 -12.56
CA ASP A 245 -26.79 -3.19 -13.90
C ASP A 245 -26.90 -4.71 -14.10
N ALA A 246 -28.00 -5.12 -14.74
CA ALA A 246 -28.44 -6.52 -14.86
C ALA A 246 -27.60 -7.30 -15.88
N GLY A 247 -26.43 -7.77 -15.43
CA GLY A 247 -25.43 -8.48 -16.23
C GLY A 247 -24.00 -7.97 -16.02
N ALA A 248 -23.80 -6.96 -15.16
CA ALA A 248 -22.47 -6.39 -14.90
C ALA A 248 -21.54 -7.28 -14.06
N LEU A 249 -22.05 -8.35 -13.43
CA LEU A 249 -21.30 -9.24 -12.53
C LEU A 249 -21.34 -10.73 -13.00
N PRO A 250 -20.74 -11.09 -14.15
CA PRO A 250 -20.83 -12.45 -14.72
C PRO A 250 -20.01 -13.54 -14.00
N TYR A 251 -19.42 -13.25 -12.83
CA TYR A 251 -18.45 -14.12 -12.14
C TYR A 251 -18.58 -14.11 -10.61
N CYS A 252 -18.27 -15.21 -9.92
CA CYS A 252 -18.44 -15.35 -8.47
C CYS A 252 -17.31 -14.78 -7.59
N TYR A 253 -16.07 -14.68 -8.09
CA TYR A 253 -14.98 -13.97 -7.42
C TYR A 253 -14.91 -12.54 -7.95
N ILE A 254 -15.38 -11.58 -7.16
CA ILE A 254 -15.53 -10.18 -7.55
C ILE A 254 -14.83 -9.23 -6.58
N TYR A 255 -14.29 -8.14 -7.14
CA TYR A 255 -13.97 -6.91 -6.45
C TYR A 255 -14.87 -5.83 -7.08
N PRO A 256 -15.97 -5.41 -6.42
CA PRO A 256 -16.85 -4.39 -6.97
C PRO A 256 -16.07 -3.09 -7.18
N SER A 257 -16.07 -2.61 -8.42
CA SER A 257 -15.24 -1.49 -8.87
C SER A 257 -16.15 -0.27 -9.03
N ALA A 258 -16.91 -0.16 -10.12
CA ALA A 258 -17.90 0.90 -10.30
C ALA A 258 -19.18 0.61 -9.52
N ILE A 259 -19.58 1.49 -8.59
CA ILE A 259 -20.84 1.34 -7.82
C ILE A 259 -22.00 2.11 -8.46
N PHE A 260 -21.72 3.22 -9.14
CA PHE A 260 -22.71 4.02 -9.89
C PHE A 260 -22.04 4.60 -11.14
N VAL A 261 -22.64 4.47 -12.33
CA VAL A 261 -22.02 4.99 -13.59
C VAL A 261 -21.84 6.52 -13.58
N ASP A 262 -22.68 7.25 -12.84
CA ASP A 262 -22.65 8.73 -12.77
C ASP A 262 -21.58 9.31 -11.81
N ASN A 263 -20.78 8.48 -11.12
CA ASN A 263 -19.75 8.92 -10.17
C ASN A 263 -18.35 8.39 -10.53
N ASP A 264 -17.33 9.25 -10.46
CA ASP A 264 -15.90 8.89 -10.60
C ASP A 264 -15.33 8.07 -9.40
N PHE A 265 -16.18 7.42 -8.59
CA PHE A 265 -15.80 6.69 -7.37
C PHE A 265 -15.69 5.19 -7.64
N PHE A 266 -14.53 4.61 -7.32
CA PHE A 266 -14.27 3.17 -7.44
C PHE A 266 -13.97 2.57 -6.07
N TYR A 267 -14.73 1.54 -5.66
CA TYR A 267 -14.53 0.90 -4.36
C TYR A 267 -13.28 0.01 -4.33
N TYR A 268 -13.07 -0.76 -5.40
CA TYR A 268 -11.76 -1.32 -5.77
C TYR A 268 -11.34 -0.79 -7.15
N PRO A 269 -10.53 0.28 -7.25
CA PRO A 269 -10.06 0.82 -8.54
C PRO A 269 -9.14 -0.21 -9.24
N PRO A 270 -9.50 -0.70 -10.45
CA PRO A 270 -8.75 -1.78 -11.11
C PRO A 270 -7.32 -1.39 -11.49
N ASP A 271 -7.05 -0.10 -11.67
CA ASP A 271 -5.74 0.44 -12.07
C ASP A 271 -4.74 0.51 -10.89
N GLU A 272 -5.21 0.42 -9.65
CA GLU A 272 -4.36 0.40 -8.44
C GLU A 272 -3.96 -1.02 -8.00
N VAL A 273 -4.53 -2.05 -8.64
CA VAL A 273 -4.29 -3.47 -8.39
C VAL A 273 -3.33 -3.99 -9.45
N ALA A 274 -2.12 -4.41 -9.06
CA ALA A 274 -1.11 -4.89 -10.01
C ALA A 274 -1.30 -6.37 -10.37
N GLY A 275 -1.75 -7.20 -9.43
CA GLY A 275 -1.94 -8.64 -9.64
C GLY A 275 -2.95 -9.01 -10.74
N ASN A 276 -2.85 -10.26 -11.21
CA ASN A 276 -3.63 -10.83 -12.31
C ASN A 276 -5.14 -10.70 -12.05
N LYS A 277 -5.86 -10.09 -13.00
CA LYS A 277 -7.27 -9.70 -12.86
C LYS A 277 -8.04 -9.80 -14.16
N ASN A 278 -9.35 -9.67 -14.08
CA ASN A 278 -10.28 -9.60 -15.21
C ASN A 278 -11.14 -8.32 -15.07
N VAL A 279 -11.08 -7.40 -16.04
CA VAL A 279 -11.85 -6.15 -16.04
C VAL A 279 -12.78 -6.15 -17.25
N ASP A 280 -14.10 -6.14 -17.02
CA ASP A 280 -15.13 -6.21 -18.06
C ASP A 280 -14.96 -7.35 -19.09
N GLY A 281 -14.34 -8.45 -18.71
CA GLY A 281 -14.05 -9.60 -19.59
C GLY A 281 -12.66 -9.57 -20.25
N VAL A 282 -11.88 -8.50 -20.08
CA VAL A 282 -10.50 -8.38 -20.55
C VAL A 282 -9.54 -8.75 -19.42
N GLN A 283 -8.62 -9.67 -19.71
CA GLN A 283 -7.61 -10.11 -18.74
C GLN A 283 -6.41 -9.15 -18.73
N PHE A 284 -5.93 -8.84 -17.52
CA PHE A 284 -4.76 -8.00 -17.28
C PHE A 284 -3.82 -8.69 -16.29
N ASP A 285 -2.54 -8.72 -16.64
CA ASP A 285 -1.42 -9.22 -15.84
C ASP A 285 -0.38 -8.10 -15.67
N ASP A 286 0.48 -8.22 -14.67
CA ASP A 286 1.64 -7.33 -14.55
C ASP A 286 2.60 -7.54 -15.75
N PRO A 287 3.05 -6.48 -16.44
CA PRO A 287 3.83 -6.60 -17.66
C PRO A 287 5.31 -6.98 -17.45
N ILE A 288 5.80 -6.98 -16.20
CA ILE A 288 7.19 -7.33 -15.83
C ILE A 288 7.21 -8.71 -15.15
N TYR A 289 6.30 -8.96 -14.21
CA TYR A 289 6.22 -10.21 -13.46
C TYR A 289 4.76 -10.57 -13.10
N PRO A 290 4.03 -11.29 -13.97
CA PRO A 290 2.66 -11.75 -13.69
C PRO A 290 2.56 -12.54 -12.37
N TYR A 291 1.64 -12.15 -11.50
CA TYR A 291 1.39 -12.83 -10.22
C TYR A 291 -0.08 -12.80 -9.85
N THR A 292 -0.59 -13.87 -9.25
CA THR A 292 -1.98 -13.89 -8.75
C THR A 292 -2.09 -13.21 -7.39
N LEU A 293 -3.22 -12.53 -7.17
CA LEU A 293 -3.57 -11.95 -5.89
C LEU A 293 -3.80 -13.06 -4.86
N ALA A 294 -3.48 -12.81 -3.58
CA ALA A 294 -3.96 -13.65 -2.49
C ALA A 294 -5.50 -13.75 -2.56
N ASP A 295 -6.02 -14.98 -2.46
CA ASP A 295 -7.42 -15.27 -2.83
C ASP A 295 -8.44 -14.94 -1.73
N TYR A 296 -9.63 -15.54 -1.77
CA TYR A 296 -10.71 -15.19 -0.84
C TYR A 296 -10.32 -15.53 0.62
N TYR A 297 -10.40 -14.51 1.49
CA TYR A 297 -9.79 -14.45 2.83
C TYR A 297 -8.26 -14.38 2.89
N ASN A 298 -7.59 -13.86 1.86
CA ASN A 298 -6.15 -13.61 1.85
C ASN A 298 -5.35 -14.89 2.09
N HIS A 299 -5.67 -15.97 1.35
CA HIS A 299 -4.81 -17.14 1.30
C HIS A 299 -3.69 -16.91 0.27
N ALA A 300 -2.46 -16.84 0.77
CA ALA A 300 -1.25 -16.75 -0.02
C ALA A 300 -0.52 -18.11 -0.07
N VAL A 301 0.61 -18.12 -0.76
CA VAL A 301 1.68 -19.11 -0.58
C VAL A 301 2.29 -19.06 0.83
N ARG A 302 3.10 -20.07 1.17
CA ARG A 302 3.90 -20.08 2.41
C ARG A 302 5.13 -19.17 2.28
N TYR A 303 5.71 -18.74 3.40
CA TYR A 303 6.76 -17.72 3.42
C TYR A 303 8.02 -18.07 2.58
N PRO A 304 8.54 -19.31 2.55
CA PRO A 304 9.70 -19.63 1.71
C PRO A 304 9.41 -19.43 0.21
N GLU A 305 8.25 -19.87 -0.26
CA GLU A 305 7.78 -19.65 -1.64
C GLU A 305 7.48 -18.15 -1.89
N GLU A 306 7.00 -17.42 -0.86
CA GLU A 306 6.77 -15.98 -0.94
C GLU A 306 8.07 -15.21 -1.20
N VAL A 307 9.15 -15.59 -0.50
CA VAL A 307 10.50 -15.05 -0.65
C VAL A 307 11.08 -15.41 -2.03
N GLU A 308 10.91 -16.63 -2.52
CA GLU A 308 11.35 -17.01 -3.87
C GLU A 308 10.65 -16.18 -4.95
N ARG A 309 9.31 -16.09 -4.90
CA ARG A 309 8.51 -15.29 -5.84
C ARG A 309 8.85 -13.81 -5.77
N TYR A 310 9.15 -13.27 -4.58
CA TYR A 310 9.64 -11.90 -4.43
C TYR A 310 11.01 -11.69 -5.07
N ASN A 311 11.98 -12.57 -4.81
CA ASN A 311 13.34 -12.43 -5.36
C ASN A 311 13.33 -12.55 -6.89
N ALA A 312 12.48 -13.42 -7.45
CA ALA A 312 12.25 -13.53 -8.89
C ALA A 312 11.60 -12.27 -9.47
N MET A 313 10.65 -11.65 -8.76
CA MET A 313 10.06 -10.37 -9.12
C MET A 313 11.10 -9.24 -9.10
N VAL A 314 11.93 -9.14 -8.06
CA VAL A 314 13.03 -8.16 -7.95
C VAL A 314 13.99 -8.29 -9.14
N SER A 315 14.47 -9.50 -9.42
CA SER A 315 15.40 -9.76 -10.54
C SER A 315 14.78 -9.42 -11.91
N ALA A 316 13.47 -9.58 -12.07
CA ALA A 316 12.76 -9.20 -13.30
C ALA A 316 12.67 -7.67 -13.46
N TYR A 317 12.42 -6.92 -12.37
CA TYR A 317 12.40 -5.45 -12.38
C TYR A 317 13.80 -4.87 -12.62
N GLU A 318 14.83 -5.40 -11.97
CA GLU A 318 16.24 -5.03 -12.19
C GLU A 318 16.64 -5.27 -13.65
N THR A 319 16.28 -6.43 -14.22
CA THR A 319 16.51 -6.75 -15.64
C THR A 319 15.77 -5.81 -16.60
N ALA A 320 14.62 -5.27 -16.18
CA ALA A 320 13.87 -4.26 -16.93
C ALA A 320 14.40 -2.82 -16.73
N GLY A 321 15.43 -2.61 -15.89
CA GLY A 321 15.95 -1.28 -15.56
C GLY A 321 15.03 -0.47 -14.64
N LEU A 322 14.19 -1.15 -13.86
CA LEU A 322 13.28 -0.56 -12.88
C LEU A 322 13.82 -0.75 -11.46
N ALA A 323 13.40 0.11 -10.53
CA ALA A 323 13.67 -0.08 -9.12
C ALA A 323 12.99 -1.36 -8.60
N ALA A 324 13.62 -2.03 -7.64
CA ALA A 324 13.06 -3.21 -7.00
C ALA A 324 11.68 -2.89 -6.38
N PRO A 325 10.66 -3.75 -6.56
CA PRO A 325 9.36 -3.57 -5.95
C PRO A 325 9.44 -3.80 -4.42
N GLU A 326 8.62 -3.09 -3.66
CA GLU A 326 8.52 -3.24 -2.21
C GLU A 326 7.97 -4.63 -1.79
N PRO A 327 8.32 -5.14 -0.60
CA PRO A 327 7.85 -6.44 -0.10
C PRO A 327 6.35 -6.46 0.21
N SER A 328 5.80 -7.66 0.39
CA SER A 328 4.42 -7.83 0.85
C SER A 328 4.25 -7.52 2.35
N LEU A 329 3.01 -7.47 2.81
CA LEU A 329 2.67 -7.21 4.21
C LEU A 329 3.16 -8.32 5.16
N SER A 330 3.05 -9.60 4.77
CA SER A 330 3.66 -10.72 5.49
C SER A 330 5.17 -10.60 5.55
N MET A 331 5.81 -10.34 4.40
CA MET A 331 7.27 -10.21 4.32
C MET A 331 7.79 -9.03 5.14
N LEU A 332 7.11 -7.88 5.15
CA LEU A 332 7.50 -6.74 5.99
C LEU A 332 7.47 -7.10 7.47
N PHE A 333 6.36 -7.64 7.99
CA PHE A 333 6.29 -7.95 9.42
C PHE A 333 7.20 -9.10 9.84
N GLN A 334 7.53 -10.04 8.94
CA GLN A 334 8.51 -11.09 9.18
C GLN A 334 9.95 -10.53 9.19
N ASP A 335 10.32 -9.71 8.20
CA ASP A 335 11.67 -9.12 8.11
C ASP A 335 11.92 -8.04 9.18
N MET A 336 10.88 -7.35 9.64
CA MET A 336 10.93 -6.52 10.85
C MET A 336 11.16 -7.33 12.13
N TYR A 337 10.70 -8.58 12.19
CA TYR A 337 10.91 -9.45 13.34
C TYR A 337 12.31 -10.08 13.32
N ASP A 338 12.78 -10.53 12.15
CA ASP A 338 14.07 -11.23 12.01
C ASP A 338 15.26 -10.25 11.90
N ASN A 339 15.10 -9.17 11.12
CA ASN A 339 16.15 -8.20 10.78
C ASN A 339 15.78 -6.74 11.18
N PRO A 340 15.39 -6.47 12.44
CA PRO A 340 14.83 -5.17 12.85
C PRO A 340 15.72 -3.96 12.55
N GLY A 341 17.06 -4.11 12.52
CA GLY A 341 18.00 -3.02 12.19
C GLY A 341 17.84 -2.41 10.79
N LYS A 342 17.15 -3.10 9.87
CA LYS A 342 16.69 -2.53 8.59
C LYS A 342 15.68 -1.38 8.80
N TYR A 343 14.80 -1.56 9.78
CA TYR A 343 13.60 -0.77 10.04
C TYR A 343 13.69 0.06 11.33
N GLU A 344 14.88 0.18 11.93
CA GLU A 344 15.04 0.76 13.27
C GLU A 344 14.55 2.21 13.32
N ASN A 345 13.60 2.50 14.21
CA ASN A 345 12.92 3.79 14.36
C ASN A 345 12.10 4.22 13.11
N ALA A 346 11.76 3.32 12.19
CA ALA A 346 11.02 3.65 10.96
C ALA A 346 9.59 4.17 11.24
N LEU A 347 9.06 5.01 10.34
CA LEU A 347 7.71 5.54 10.45
C LEU A 347 6.73 4.65 9.66
N ILE A 348 5.77 4.00 10.33
CA ILE A 348 4.87 3.03 9.71
C ILE A 348 3.43 3.56 9.75
N PHE A 349 2.83 3.67 8.57
CA PHE A 349 1.63 4.47 8.33
C PHE A 349 0.54 3.64 7.65
N ASN A 350 -0.49 3.25 8.40
CA ASN A 350 -1.62 2.50 7.85
C ASN A 350 -2.63 3.43 7.17
N LEU A 351 -2.68 3.44 5.83
CA LEU A 351 -3.59 4.29 5.06
C LEU A 351 -5.03 3.74 4.99
N HIS A 352 -5.32 2.55 5.55
CA HIS A 352 -6.70 2.03 5.72
C HIS A 352 -7.38 2.55 7.01
N GLY A 353 -6.66 3.24 7.90
CA GLY A 353 -7.22 3.94 9.05
C GLY A 353 -7.72 3.01 10.17
N GLU A 354 -9.03 3.04 10.46
CA GLU A 354 -9.66 2.18 11.48
C GLU A 354 -9.65 0.69 11.12
N LEU A 355 -9.50 0.39 9.82
CA LEU A 355 -9.24 -0.95 9.29
C LEU A 355 -7.74 -1.21 9.32
N ILE A 356 -7.34 -2.35 9.89
CA ILE A 356 -5.97 -2.86 9.78
C ILE A 356 -5.97 -4.10 8.87
N PRO A 357 -5.25 -4.08 7.72
CA PRO A 357 -5.06 -5.29 6.90
C PRO A 357 -4.28 -6.34 7.70
N LEU A 358 -4.68 -7.61 7.63
CA LEU A 358 -3.99 -8.71 8.29
C LEU A 358 -3.15 -9.52 7.29
N PRO A 359 -1.91 -9.91 7.63
CA PRO A 359 -1.07 -10.72 6.75
C PRO A 359 -1.64 -12.15 6.53
N PRO A 360 -1.32 -12.80 5.39
CA PRO A 360 -1.90 -14.08 4.93
C PRO A 360 -1.37 -15.32 5.67
N VAL A 361 -1.46 -15.36 7.00
CA VAL A 361 -0.73 -16.34 7.82
C VAL A 361 -1.45 -17.70 7.90
N ARG A 362 -1.01 -18.64 7.05
CA ARG A 362 -1.35 -20.07 7.09
C ARG A 362 -0.10 -20.91 6.78
N ASN A 363 0.28 -21.80 7.69
CA ASN A 363 1.54 -22.55 7.65
C ASN A 363 1.46 -23.97 7.07
N TYR A 364 0.35 -24.40 6.47
CA TYR A 364 0.24 -25.71 5.82
C TYR A 364 -0.05 -25.57 4.33
N SER A 365 0.43 -26.55 3.57
CA SER A 365 0.45 -26.52 2.11
C SER A 365 -0.84 -27.04 1.49
N ASP A 366 -1.18 -26.54 0.30
CA ASP A 366 -2.32 -27.03 -0.49
C ASP A 366 -2.03 -28.43 -1.04
N PRO A 367 -3.00 -29.36 -1.13
CA PRO A 367 -2.78 -30.65 -1.75
C PRO A 367 -2.58 -30.52 -3.27
N ALA A 368 -1.72 -31.38 -3.81
CA ALA A 368 -1.56 -31.55 -5.24
C ALA A 368 -2.88 -32.07 -5.84
N LYS A 369 -3.29 -31.45 -6.96
CA LYS A 369 -4.48 -31.77 -7.75
C LYS A 369 -4.11 -31.83 -9.24
N ASP A 370 -4.36 -32.99 -9.85
CA ASP A 370 -4.19 -33.18 -11.30
C ASP A 370 -5.56 -33.33 -11.95
N ALA A 371 -6.15 -32.20 -12.34
CA ALA A 371 -7.51 -32.12 -12.85
C ALA A 371 -7.67 -32.63 -14.29
N ASP A 372 -6.58 -32.81 -15.05
CA ASP A 372 -6.63 -33.37 -16.40
C ASP A 372 -6.52 -34.91 -16.38
N ASP A 373 -5.58 -35.49 -15.60
CA ASP A 373 -5.33 -36.94 -15.56
C ASP A 373 -5.98 -37.68 -14.37
N HIS A 374 -6.14 -37.03 -13.21
CA HIS A 374 -6.63 -37.65 -11.96
C HIS A 374 -7.69 -36.78 -11.23
N PRO A 375 -8.82 -36.45 -11.89
CA PRO A 375 -9.84 -35.56 -11.32
C PRO A 375 -10.36 -36.08 -9.96
N ASN A 376 -10.65 -35.14 -9.06
CA ASN A 376 -11.04 -35.35 -7.66
C ASN A 376 -9.96 -35.97 -6.73
N LEU A 377 -8.83 -36.43 -7.25
CA LEU A 377 -7.73 -36.93 -6.41
C LEU A 377 -6.99 -35.76 -5.74
N ARG A 378 -6.64 -35.94 -4.47
CA ARG A 378 -5.80 -35.03 -3.68
C ARG A 378 -4.69 -35.81 -3.01
N VAL A 379 -3.47 -35.28 -3.13
CA VAL A 379 -2.28 -35.88 -2.52
C VAL A 379 -1.44 -34.80 -1.84
N VAL A 380 -1.00 -35.05 -0.61
CA VAL A 380 -0.18 -34.13 0.17
C VAL A 380 0.71 -34.89 1.14
N ALA A 381 1.92 -34.41 1.39
CA ALA A 381 2.76 -34.90 2.47
C ALA A 381 3.18 -33.76 3.41
N HIS A 382 3.22 -34.06 4.71
CA HIS A 382 3.55 -33.11 5.77
C HIS A 382 4.50 -33.74 6.79
N PRO A 383 5.49 -33.01 7.33
CA PRO A 383 6.27 -33.45 8.48
C PRO A 383 5.40 -33.46 9.75
N GLN A 384 5.74 -34.29 10.73
CA GLN A 384 5.01 -34.39 12.00
C GLN A 384 5.24 -33.17 12.92
N LYS A 385 6.36 -32.47 12.79
CA LYS A 385 6.69 -31.20 13.46
C LYS A 385 7.03 -30.14 12.42
N MET A 386 6.99 -28.86 12.81
CA MET A 386 7.60 -27.79 12.03
C MET A 386 9.11 -27.68 12.29
N PHE A 387 9.52 -27.93 13.55
CA PHE A 387 10.90 -27.89 14.01
C PHE A 387 11.40 -29.26 14.50
N TYR A 388 12.65 -29.59 14.14
CA TYR A 388 13.40 -30.75 14.59
C TYR A 388 14.80 -30.30 15.09
N ASN A 389 15.42 -31.08 15.97
CA ASN A 389 16.84 -30.88 16.32
C ASN A 389 17.76 -31.59 15.32
N ASP A 390 19.07 -31.37 15.40
CA ASP A 390 20.02 -32.15 14.58
C ASP A 390 20.14 -33.62 15.06
N ASP A 391 19.77 -33.93 16.31
CA ASP A 391 19.67 -35.29 16.89
C ASP A 391 18.22 -35.83 16.91
N GLU A 392 17.45 -35.56 15.84
CA GLU A 392 16.09 -36.08 15.66
C GLU A 392 15.81 -36.51 14.21
N ASP A 393 15.31 -37.75 14.05
CA ASP A 393 14.74 -38.26 12.80
C ASP A 393 13.54 -37.43 12.32
N ALA A 394 13.45 -37.18 11.01
CA ALA A 394 12.35 -36.44 10.40
C ALA A 394 11.24 -37.37 9.89
N ASP A 395 10.14 -37.46 10.64
CA ASP A 395 8.96 -38.26 10.30
C ASP A 395 7.99 -37.48 9.38
N ILE A 396 7.85 -37.89 8.12
CA ILE A 396 6.92 -37.32 7.12
C ILE A 396 5.70 -38.24 6.91
N ARG A 397 4.49 -37.68 6.95
CA ARG A 397 3.22 -38.37 6.73
C ARG A 397 2.62 -38.01 5.38
N VAL A 398 2.27 -39.02 4.59
CA VAL A 398 1.71 -38.86 3.23
C VAL A 398 0.23 -39.22 3.24
N TYR A 399 -0.60 -38.39 2.62
CA TYR A 399 -2.05 -38.51 2.56
C TYR A 399 -2.52 -38.55 1.11
N ALA A 400 -3.38 -39.51 0.78
CA ALA A 400 -4.10 -39.59 -0.48
C ALA A 400 -5.60 -39.77 -0.19
N TYR A 401 -6.43 -38.94 -0.81
CA TYR A 401 -7.88 -38.94 -0.65
C TYR A 401 -8.59 -38.42 -1.91
N TRP A 402 -9.86 -38.79 -2.06
CA TRP A 402 -10.74 -38.23 -3.09
C TRP A 402 -11.65 -37.16 -2.47
N THR A 403 -12.00 -36.14 -3.25
CA THR A 403 -12.99 -35.12 -2.83
C THR A 403 -14.42 -35.67 -2.86
N ASP A 404 -14.71 -36.68 -3.69
CA ASP A 404 -16.01 -37.35 -3.84
C ASP A 404 -15.96 -38.85 -3.44
N PRO A 405 -15.52 -39.21 -2.20
CA PRO A 405 -15.21 -40.59 -1.82
C PRO A 405 -16.40 -41.56 -1.83
N ALA A 406 -17.61 -41.12 -2.15
CA ALA A 406 -18.76 -41.99 -2.40
C ALA A 406 -18.69 -42.71 -3.78
N ASN A 407 -17.94 -42.16 -4.75
CA ASN A 407 -17.92 -42.65 -6.14
C ASN A 407 -16.85 -43.72 -6.41
N HIS A 408 -15.95 -43.97 -5.45
CA HIS A 408 -14.80 -44.87 -5.59
C HIS A 408 -15.00 -46.19 -4.81
N ASP A 409 -14.26 -47.23 -5.19
CA ASP A 409 -14.23 -48.51 -4.48
C ASP A 409 -13.63 -48.36 -3.08
N GLY A 410 -14.04 -49.19 -2.11
CA GLY A 410 -13.52 -49.13 -0.75
C GLY A 410 -12.00 -49.39 -0.66
N CYS A 411 -11.45 -50.16 -1.59
CA CYS A 411 -10.04 -50.53 -1.68
C CYS A 411 -9.29 -49.82 -2.84
N SER A 412 -9.78 -48.68 -3.34
CA SER A 412 -9.06 -47.92 -4.39
C SER A 412 -7.66 -47.47 -3.96
N VAL A 413 -6.73 -47.47 -4.91
CA VAL A 413 -5.34 -47.02 -4.80
C VAL A 413 -5.02 -45.88 -5.77
N VAL A 414 -3.78 -45.37 -5.74
CA VAL A 414 -3.15 -44.52 -6.75
C VAL A 414 -1.88 -45.21 -7.20
N ASP A 415 -1.70 -45.39 -8.51
CA ASP A 415 -0.62 -46.19 -9.11
C ASP A 415 0.78 -45.62 -8.79
N ASN A 416 0.96 -44.30 -8.82
CA ASN A 416 2.22 -43.63 -8.48
C ASN A 416 1.95 -42.25 -7.84
N ILE A 417 2.61 -42.00 -6.70
CA ILE A 417 2.74 -40.69 -6.04
C ILE A 417 4.23 -40.41 -5.84
N CYS A 418 4.69 -39.24 -6.26
CA CYS A 418 6.08 -38.84 -6.10
C CYS A 418 6.26 -37.85 -4.94
N ILE A 419 7.37 -37.98 -4.21
CA ILE A 419 7.88 -37.00 -3.25
C ILE A 419 9.34 -36.71 -3.61
N PHE A 420 9.66 -35.44 -3.83
CA PHE A 420 10.97 -35.01 -4.31
C PHE A 420 11.60 -33.98 -3.35
N PHE A 421 12.85 -34.22 -2.95
CA PHE A 421 13.67 -33.37 -2.11
C PHE A 421 14.68 -32.61 -2.99
N PRO A 422 14.34 -31.40 -3.50
CA PRO A 422 15.23 -30.63 -4.35
C PRO A 422 16.53 -30.26 -3.61
N GLY A 423 17.66 -30.37 -4.31
CA GLY A 423 18.99 -30.05 -3.79
C GLY A 423 19.61 -31.10 -2.86
N LEU A 424 18.87 -32.10 -2.37
CA LEU A 424 19.35 -33.07 -1.38
C LEU A 424 19.66 -34.43 -2.01
N ASP A 425 20.84 -34.98 -1.68
CA ASP A 425 21.30 -36.33 -2.04
C ASP A 425 21.23 -37.21 -0.78
N ILE A 426 20.04 -37.80 -0.54
CA ILE A 426 19.74 -38.62 0.62
C ILE A 426 19.84 -40.08 0.19
N GLY A 427 20.90 -40.76 0.63
CA GLY A 427 21.11 -42.17 0.35
C GLY A 427 19.94 -43.05 0.83
N SER A 428 19.53 -44.03 0.01
CA SER A 428 18.36 -44.88 0.29
C SER A 428 18.44 -45.74 1.56
N SER A 429 19.61 -45.78 2.22
CA SER A 429 19.81 -46.37 3.54
C SER A 429 19.28 -45.53 4.71
N TYR A 430 19.04 -44.23 4.51
CA TYR A 430 18.58 -43.29 5.53
C TYR A 430 17.05 -43.17 5.62
N PHE A 431 16.30 -44.08 4.98
CA PHE A 431 14.83 -44.05 4.98
C PHE A 431 14.26 -45.35 5.55
N ASP A 432 13.41 -45.25 6.59
CA ASP A 432 12.46 -46.30 6.94
C ASP A 432 11.05 -45.89 6.50
N ILE A 433 10.47 -46.66 5.57
CA ILE A 433 9.18 -46.36 4.96
C ILE A 433 8.17 -47.40 5.39
N LYS A 434 7.04 -46.94 5.94
CA LYS A 434 5.92 -47.77 6.42
C LYS A 434 4.69 -47.47 5.57
N LYS A 435 3.97 -48.51 5.14
CA LYS A 435 2.72 -48.44 4.37
C LYS A 435 1.55 -48.86 5.26
N MET A 436 0.47 -48.09 5.24
CA MET A 436 -0.81 -48.45 5.85
C MET A 436 -1.62 -49.26 4.84
N GLU A 437 -1.78 -50.55 5.07
CA GLU A 437 -2.66 -51.42 4.28
C GLU A 437 -4.00 -51.59 4.99
N GLY A 438 -5.10 -51.48 4.25
CA GLY A 438 -6.46 -51.68 4.76
C GLY A 438 -7.52 -51.06 3.86
N CYS A 439 -8.75 -51.55 3.96
CA CYS A 439 -9.94 -50.99 3.33
C CYS A 439 -11.22 -51.46 4.07
N ASP A 440 -12.39 -51.39 3.43
CA ASP A 440 -13.66 -51.86 4.01
C ASP A 440 -13.70 -53.39 4.21
N THR A 441 -12.94 -54.14 3.41
CA THR A 441 -12.81 -55.60 3.47
C THR A 441 -11.52 -56.10 4.14
N ILE A 442 -10.44 -55.29 4.15
CA ILE A 442 -9.12 -55.65 4.71
C ILE A 442 -8.87 -54.84 5.99
N LEU A 443 -8.46 -55.50 7.08
CA LEU A 443 -8.15 -54.81 8.34
C LEU A 443 -6.96 -53.85 8.18
N TYR A 444 -7.07 -52.66 8.78
CA TYR A 444 -6.04 -51.63 8.72
C TYR A 444 -4.84 -51.98 9.60
N SER A 445 -3.63 -51.91 9.03
CA SER A 445 -2.38 -52.11 9.76
C SER A 445 -1.19 -51.43 9.06
N TRP A 446 -0.22 -50.96 9.84
CA TRP A 446 1.09 -50.59 9.32
C TRP A 446 1.94 -51.83 9.06
N ARG A 447 2.64 -51.84 7.92
CA ARG A 447 3.81 -52.70 7.69
C ARG A 447 4.96 -51.88 7.11
N ASN A 448 6.18 -52.39 7.23
CA ASN A 448 7.30 -51.85 6.46
C ASN A 448 7.03 -52.04 4.97
N ALA A 449 7.34 -51.03 4.17
CA ALA A 449 7.21 -51.05 2.73
C ALA A 449 8.40 -51.79 2.10
N VAL A 450 8.19 -52.42 0.95
CA VAL A 450 9.22 -53.20 0.25
C VAL A 450 9.74 -52.42 -0.95
N ALA A 451 11.04 -52.10 -0.95
CA ALA A 451 11.69 -51.41 -2.06
C ALA A 451 11.54 -52.20 -3.37
N ALA A 452 11.34 -51.48 -4.48
CA ALA A 452 11.01 -51.98 -5.81
C ALA A 452 9.68 -52.78 -5.92
N ILE A 453 8.81 -52.71 -4.89
CA ILE A 453 7.43 -53.23 -4.95
C ILE A 453 6.44 -52.14 -4.49
N ASP A 454 6.61 -51.61 -3.29
CA ASP A 454 5.80 -50.53 -2.73
C ASP A 454 6.36 -49.14 -3.05
N TYR A 455 7.68 -49.02 -3.25
CA TYR A 455 8.32 -47.73 -3.53
C TYR A 455 9.63 -47.88 -4.31
N SER A 456 10.10 -46.79 -4.93
CA SER A 456 11.49 -46.62 -5.36
C SER A 456 12.11 -45.40 -4.70
N ILE A 457 13.43 -45.38 -4.58
CA ILE A 457 14.21 -44.17 -4.24
C ILE A 457 15.31 -44.03 -5.28
N SER A 458 15.45 -42.83 -5.84
CA SER A 458 16.51 -42.51 -6.80
C SER A 458 16.99 -41.07 -6.62
N VAL A 459 18.30 -40.86 -6.76
CA VAL A 459 18.87 -39.51 -6.83
C VAL A 459 18.97 -39.14 -8.31
N THR A 460 18.27 -38.10 -8.73
CA THR A 460 17.95 -37.85 -10.14
C THR A 460 17.63 -36.37 -10.40
N THR A 461 17.40 -36.01 -11.66
CA THR A 461 16.93 -34.67 -12.04
C THR A 461 15.43 -34.70 -12.33
N VAL A 462 14.65 -33.95 -11.56
CA VAL A 462 13.19 -33.80 -11.72
C VAL A 462 12.88 -32.33 -12.00
N GLY A 463 12.17 -32.04 -13.09
CA GLY A 463 11.83 -30.66 -13.48
C GLY A 463 13.01 -29.74 -13.83
N GLY A 464 14.23 -30.25 -13.91
CA GLY A 464 15.47 -29.48 -14.04
C GLY A 464 16.29 -29.37 -12.75
N SER A 465 15.68 -29.62 -11.59
CA SER A 465 16.36 -29.66 -10.29
C SER A 465 16.95 -31.03 -10.01
N TYR A 466 18.19 -31.10 -9.53
CA TYR A 466 18.78 -32.31 -8.96
C TYR A 466 18.25 -32.55 -7.53
N GLY A 467 18.06 -33.80 -7.12
CA GLY A 467 17.66 -34.14 -5.76
C GLY A 467 17.24 -35.60 -5.59
N THR A 468 16.66 -35.92 -4.43
CA THR A 468 16.20 -37.27 -4.11
C THR A 468 14.72 -37.42 -4.38
N LEU A 469 14.37 -38.38 -5.24
CA LEU A 469 12.99 -38.74 -5.58
C LEU A 469 12.63 -40.06 -4.88
N ILE A 470 11.49 -40.06 -4.19
CA ILE A 470 10.78 -41.25 -3.73
C ILE A 470 9.53 -41.39 -4.62
N GLU A 471 9.36 -42.54 -5.27
CA GLU A 471 8.09 -42.91 -5.91
C GLU A 471 7.35 -43.93 -5.03
N LEU A 472 6.05 -43.73 -4.80
CA LEU A 472 5.21 -44.55 -3.94
C LEU A 472 4.11 -45.24 -4.77
N TYR A 473 4.15 -46.56 -4.83
CA TYR A 473 3.30 -47.39 -5.68
C TYR A 473 2.11 -47.99 -4.92
N ASP A 474 0.99 -48.17 -5.60
CA ASP A 474 -0.27 -48.70 -5.06
C ASP A 474 -0.66 -48.04 -3.73
N THR A 475 -0.69 -46.70 -3.69
CA THR A 475 -1.02 -45.93 -2.48
C THR A 475 -2.52 -46.00 -2.19
N PRO A 476 -3.00 -46.54 -1.04
CA PRO A 476 -4.43 -46.57 -0.75
C PRO A 476 -5.02 -45.16 -0.65
N SER A 477 -6.04 -44.87 -1.46
CA SER A 477 -6.65 -43.54 -1.59
C SER A 477 -8.00 -43.43 -0.85
N ARG A 478 -8.42 -44.50 -0.18
CA ARG A 478 -9.72 -44.62 0.52
C ARG A 478 -9.57 -45.10 1.96
N THR A 479 -10.32 -44.54 2.91
CA THR A 479 -10.28 -44.89 4.36
C THR A 479 -11.57 -45.48 4.93
N PRO A 480 -12.43 -46.16 4.16
CA PRO A 480 -13.74 -46.59 4.65
C PRO A 480 -13.64 -47.45 5.91
N TRP A 481 -14.59 -47.22 6.81
CA TRP A 481 -14.80 -48.02 8.01
C TRP A 481 -14.87 -49.52 7.71
N ASN A 482 -13.99 -50.31 8.32
CA ASN A 482 -14.05 -51.76 8.23
C ASN A 482 -15.07 -52.30 9.25
N ASN A 483 -16.10 -52.98 8.74
CA ASN A 483 -17.19 -53.51 9.57
C ASN A 483 -16.82 -54.79 10.35
N GLY A 484 -15.66 -55.40 10.07
CA GLY A 484 -15.16 -56.55 10.82
C GLY A 484 -14.50 -56.15 12.13
N PRO A 485 -14.77 -56.83 13.27
CA PRO A 485 -13.98 -56.65 14.48
C PRO A 485 -12.60 -57.34 14.34
N PRO A 486 -11.48 -56.70 14.70
CA PRO A 486 -11.37 -55.35 15.28
C PRO A 486 -11.49 -54.24 14.22
N SER A 487 -12.38 -53.27 14.48
CA SER A 487 -12.86 -52.35 13.43
C SER A 487 -11.99 -51.10 13.27
N GLY A 488 -11.16 -51.10 12.22
CA GLY A 488 -10.35 -49.96 11.75
C GLY A 488 -11.05 -49.08 10.71
N GLY A 489 -10.31 -48.15 10.11
CA GLY A 489 -10.82 -47.18 9.13
C GLY A 489 -11.64 -46.06 9.77
N ILE A 490 -12.20 -45.16 8.96
CA ILE A 490 -13.01 -44.02 9.43
C ILE A 490 -14.48 -44.14 9.04
N MET A 491 -15.39 -43.86 9.98
CA MET A 491 -16.81 -43.68 9.64
C MET A 491 -17.03 -42.33 8.96
N SER A 492 -18.02 -42.25 8.06
CA SER A 492 -18.45 -40.98 7.46
C SER A 492 -18.77 -39.90 8.50
N GLN A 493 -19.34 -40.29 9.64
CA GLN A 493 -19.66 -39.43 10.79
C GLN A 493 -18.44 -38.92 11.57
N LYS A 494 -17.22 -39.33 11.22
CA LYS A 494 -15.95 -38.94 11.86
C LYS A 494 -15.00 -38.22 10.90
N ARG A 495 -15.33 -38.18 9.62
CA ARG A 495 -14.61 -37.43 8.58
C ARG A 495 -14.72 -35.93 8.83
N LEU A 496 -13.71 -35.17 8.43
CA LEU A 496 -13.71 -33.71 8.48
C LEU A 496 -14.29 -33.18 7.17
N TYR A 497 -15.41 -32.45 7.22
CA TYR A 497 -16.14 -31.95 6.04
C TYR A 497 -16.51 -33.05 5.01
N GLY A 498 -16.75 -34.27 5.47
CA GLY A 498 -17.05 -35.43 4.61
C GLY A 498 -15.83 -36.06 3.92
N TYR A 499 -14.65 -35.44 3.97
CA TYR A 499 -13.40 -35.92 3.35
C TYR A 499 -12.70 -37.01 4.16
N GLU A 500 -11.97 -37.88 3.46
CA GLU A 500 -11.12 -38.91 4.05
C GLU A 500 -9.71 -38.39 4.44
N TYR A 501 -9.61 -37.09 4.68
CA TYR A 501 -8.40 -36.35 5.04
C TYR A 501 -8.48 -35.78 6.46
N ILE A 502 -7.62 -36.28 7.35
CA ILE A 502 -7.37 -35.71 8.68
C ILE A 502 -5.84 -35.73 8.89
N PRO A 503 -5.16 -34.58 8.68
CA PRO A 503 -3.70 -34.51 8.74
C PRO A 503 -3.14 -34.33 10.15
N CYS A 504 -3.93 -33.82 11.09
CA CYS A 504 -3.46 -33.58 12.46
C CYS A 504 -3.32 -34.87 13.28
N ALA A 505 -2.51 -34.80 14.33
CA ALA A 505 -2.58 -35.71 15.48
C ALA A 505 -3.92 -35.53 16.20
N THR A 506 -4.63 -36.60 16.55
CA THR A 506 -6.05 -36.51 16.98
C THR A 506 -6.29 -36.83 18.45
N GLU A 507 -5.44 -37.68 19.02
CA GLU A 507 -5.36 -38.03 20.43
C GLU A 507 -4.80 -36.92 21.34
N ALA A 508 -4.87 -37.14 22.65
CA ALA A 508 -4.45 -36.16 23.65
C ALA A 508 -2.92 -36.10 23.85
N GLY A 509 -2.16 -37.05 23.30
CA GLY A 509 -0.70 -37.05 23.30
C GLY A 509 -0.09 -36.10 22.26
N ASN A 510 -0.84 -35.76 21.20
CA ASN A 510 -0.31 -35.12 19.99
C ASN A 510 0.86 -35.91 19.37
N ASP A 511 0.75 -37.24 19.39
CA ASP A 511 1.80 -38.20 18.99
C ASP A 511 1.39 -39.03 17.76
N PHE A 512 0.22 -38.74 17.17
CA PHE A 512 -0.38 -39.47 16.05
C PHE A 512 -0.61 -40.97 16.31
N SER A 513 -0.59 -41.43 17.57
CA SER A 513 -0.84 -42.84 17.93
C SER A 513 -2.28 -43.29 17.67
N ARG A 514 -3.18 -42.37 17.31
CA ARG A 514 -4.55 -42.67 16.86
C ARG A 514 -4.70 -42.51 15.35
N ASP A 515 -4.51 -43.62 14.65
CA ASP A 515 -4.56 -43.76 13.19
C ASP A 515 -5.67 -44.72 12.70
N LEU A 516 -5.67 -45.04 11.40
CA LEU A 516 -6.63 -45.94 10.75
C LEU A 516 -6.63 -47.38 11.33
N ALA A 517 -5.52 -47.87 11.87
CA ALA A 517 -5.42 -49.19 12.52
C ALA A 517 -5.98 -49.17 13.95
N THR A 518 -6.27 -47.99 14.51
CA THR A 518 -6.88 -47.88 15.84
C THR A 518 -8.31 -48.41 15.85
N ASN A 519 -8.61 -49.24 16.85
CA ASN A 519 -9.90 -49.92 16.98
C ASN A 519 -11.01 -48.99 17.49
N GLY A 520 -12.17 -49.04 16.85
CA GLY A 520 -13.40 -48.40 17.33
C GLY A 520 -13.75 -47.08 16.64
N ASN A 521 -14.95 -46.59 16.91
CA ASN A 521 -15.56 -45.43 16.24
C ASN A 521 -15.03 -44.10 16.81
N VAL A 522 -13.79 -43.80 16.45
CA VAL A 522 -13.09 -42.55 16.79
C VAL A 522 -12.61 -41.83 15.53
N VAL A 523 -12.36 -40.52 15.64
CA VAL A 523 -11.55 -39.75 14.68
C VAL A 523 -10.12 -40.28 14.67
N LYS A 524 -9.45 -40.25 13.51
CA LYS A 524 -8.16 -40.92 13.30
C LYS A 524 -7.34 -40.10 12.31
N ASN A 525 -6.02 -40.05 12.49
CA ASN A 525 -5.11 -39.56 11.45
C ASN A 525 -5.20 -40.48 10.22
N THR A 526 -5.30 -39.92 9.01
CA THR A 526 -5.56 -40.70 7.78
C THR A 526 -4.33 -40.93 6.88
N ALA A 527 -3.13 -40.89 7.46
CA ALA A 527 -1.88 -41.11 6.73
C ALA A 527 -1.81 -42.51 6.09
N ARG A 528 -1.18 -42.57 4.92
CA ARG A 528 -1.00 -43.76 4.07
C ARG A 528 0.42 -44.30 4.14
N TRP A 529 1.36 -43.37 4.29
CA TRP A 529 2.77 -43.67 4.46
C TRP A 529 3.31 -42.85 5.64
N VAL A 530 4.23 -43.45 6.38
CA VAL A 530 5.20 -42.73 7.20
C VAL A 530 6.56 -42.96 6.55
N ILE A 531 7.25 -41.88 6.23
CA ILE A 531 8.62 -41.87 5.73
C ILE A 531 9.45 -41.24 6.83
N THR A 532 10.16 -42.08 7.60
CA THR A 532 11.12 -41.64 8.60
C THR A 532 12.46 -41.43 7.90
N ILE A 533 13.03 -40.23 7.96
CA ILE A 533 14.39 -39.94 7.49
C ILE A 533 15.33 -39.91 8.69
N ASP A 534 16.35 -40.75 8.66
CA ASP A 534 17.43 -40.84 9.65
C ASP A 534 18.14 -39.48 9.81
N GLU A 535 18.40 -39.06 11.05
CA GLU A 535 19.08 -37.81 11.40
C GLU A 535 20.37 -37.56 10.59
N THR A 536 21.14 -38.60 10.27
CA THR A 536 22.41 -38.52 9.54
C THR A 536 22.25 -38.42 8.01
N GLY A 537 21.03 -38.60 7.50
CA GLY A 537 20.66 -38.40 6.10
C GLY A 537 20.28 -36.96 5.75
N LEU A 538 20.17 -36.06 6.73
CA LEU A 538 19.68 -34.69 6.55
C LEU A 538 20.79 -33.63 6.73
N PRO A 539 20.66 -32.45 6.08
CA PRO A 539 21.58 -31.34 6.30
C PRO A 539 21.35 -30.70 7.68
N ASP A 540 22.41 -30.58 8.47
CA ASP A 540 22.37 -29.97 9.81
C ASP A 540 22.11 -28.46 9.73
N THR A 541 21.38 -27.91 10.71
CA THR A 541 21.15 -26.44 10.83
C THR A 541 20.57 -25.84 9.53
N ALA A 542 19.50 -26.43 8.99
CA ALA A 542 18.97 -26.12 7.66
C ALA A 542 17.43 -26.14 7.58
N MET A 543 16.88 -25.48 6.56
CA MET A 543 15.50 -25.67 6.12
C MET A 543 15.46 -26.80 5.07
N VAL A 544 14.53 -27.74 5.22
CA VAL A 544 14.34 -28.86 4.29
C VAL A 544 13.01 -28.67 3.55
N THR A 545 13.10 -28.57 2.23
CA THR A 545 11.97 -28.50 1.29
C THR A 545 11.69 -29.87 0.69
N PHE A 546 10.42 -30.21 0.50
CA PHE A 546 10.03 -31.32 -0.39
C PHE A 546 8.73 -31.02 -1.15
N VAL A 547 8.62 -31.55 -2.37
CA VAL A 547 7.48 -31.38 -3.28
C VAL A 547 6.80 -32.73 -3.49
N THR A 548 5.49 -32.78 -3.23
CA THR A 548 4.62 -33.95 -3.50
C THR A 548 3.83 -33.73 -4.78
N PHE A 549 3.74 -34.73 -5.66
CA PHE A 549 2.98 -34.65 -6.92
C PHE A 549 2.36 -35.99 -7.34
N ILE A 550 1.29 -35.94 -8.14
CA ILE A 550 0.54 -37.11 -8.62
C ILE A 550 1.15 -37.62 -9.93
N GLY A 551 1.30 -38.94 -10.04
CA GLY A 551 1.86 -39.61 -11.21
C GLY A 551 3.38 -39.83 -11.11
N PRO A 552 3.99 -40.39 -12.17
CA PRO A 552 5.43 -40.65 -12.23
C PRO A 552 6.26 -39.37 -12.34
N SER A 553 7.58 -39.49 -12.15
CA SER A 553 8.55 -38.38 -12.20
C SER A 553 8.43 -37.38 -13.38
N SER A 554 7.91 -37.80 -14.54
CA SER A 554 7.60 -36.90 -15.67
C SER A 554 6.56 -35.84 -15.34
N ASN A 555 5.62 -36.13 -14.44
CA ASN A 555 4.47 -35.30 -14.11
C ASN A 555 4.81 -34.10 -13.21
N TYR A 556 6.06 -33.93 -12.77
CA TYR A 556 6.51 -32.69 -12.14
C TYR A 556 6.38 -31.47 -13.07
N ALA A 557 6.34 -31.71 -14.38
CA ALA A 557 6.10 -30.70 -15.42
C ALA A 557 4.60 -30.50 -15.78
N ASN A 558 3.67 -31.17 -15.08
CA ASN A 558 2.23 -30.91 -15.19
C ASN A 558 1.91 -29.48 -14.65
N PRO A 559 0.71 -28.93 -14.89
CA PRO A 559 0.29 -27.64 -14.31
C PRO A 559 0.67 -27.49 -12.83
N PRO A 560 1.09 -26.31 -12.35
CA PRO A 560 1.67 -26.16 -11.00
C PRO A 560 0.76 -26.61 -9.85
N THR A 561 -0.55 -26.71 -10.09
CA THR A 561 -1.55 -27.27 -9.17
C THR A 561 -1.33 -28.75 -8.84
N ASN A 562 -0.65 -29.52 -9.68
CA ASN A 562 -0.24 -30.90 -9.37
C ASN A 562 1.02 -30.95 -8.47
N ARG A 563 1.31 -29.91 -7.69
CA ARG A 563 2.46 -29.86 -6.78
C ARG A 563 2.04 -29.30 -5.43
N SER A 564 2.48 -29.97 -4.38
CA SER A 564 2.30 -29.58 -2.99
C SER A 564 3.68 -29.47 -2.33
N GLU A 565 4.13 -28.25 -2.07
CA GLU A 565 5.45 -27.98 -1.53
C GLU A 565 5.38 -27.71 -0.03
N THR A 566 6.22 -28.40 0.75
CA THR A 566 6.19 -28.39 2.21
C THR A 566 7.59 -28.25 2.79
N TYR A 567 7.70 -27.57 3.93
CA TYR A 567 8.94 -27.22 4.60
C TYR A 567 8.98 -27.70 6.06
N PHE A 568 10.16 -28.06 6.55
CA PHE A 568 10.50 -28.10 7.98
C PHE A 568 11.90 -27.51 8.24
N TRP A 569 12.22 -27.26 9.51
CA TRP A 569 13.47 -26.63 9.95
C TRP A 569 14.21 -27.56 10.94
N ARG A 570 15.49 -27.88 10.69
CA ARG A 570 16.41 -28.56 11.63
C ARG A 570 17.34 -27.54 12.29
N SER A 571 17.36 -27.47 13.62
CA SER A 571 18.23 -26.60 14.46
C SER A 571 18.24 -25.09 14.20
N ILE A 572 17.50 -24.60 13.19
CA ILE A 572 17.23 -23.17 12.96
C ILE A 572 15.77 -22.85 13.33
N ALA A 573 15.51 -21.67 13.88
CA ALA A 573 14.16 -21.26 14.23
C ALA A 573 13.30 -21.07 12.97
N PRO A 574 12.08 -21.65 12.90
CA PRO A 574 11.15 -21.34 11.82
C PRO A 574 10.72 -19.85 11.87
N PRO A 575 10.48 -19.19 10.72
CA PRO A 575 9.88 -17.86 10.66
C PRO A 575 8.63 -17.76 11.55
N ILE A 576 8.44 -16.65 12.28
CA ILE A 576 7.34 -16.52 13.24
C ILE A 576 5.96 -16.67 12.58
N ILE A 577 5.80 -16.32 11.30
CA ILE A 577 4.55 -16.59 10.56
C ILE A 577 4.35 -18.07 10.19
N GLU A 578 5.41 -18.87 10.02
CA GLU A 578 5.29 -20.33 9.84
C GLU A 578 4.99 -21.04 11.17
N GLN A 579 5.38 -20.45 12.31
CA GLN A 579 4.98 -20.95 13.64
C GLN A 579 3.48 -20.73 13.96
N LEU A 580 2.71 -20.10 13.05
CA LEU A 580 1.35 -19.67 13.28
C LEU A 580 0.39 -20.12 12.17
N GLN A 581 -0.85 -20.39 12.55
CA GLN A 581 -1.99 -20.49 11.64
C GLN A 581 -3.07 -19.55 12.17
N LEU A 582 -3.26 -18.40 11.52
CA LEU A 582 -4.29 -17.44 11.93
C LEU A 582 -5.64 -17.69 11.23
N LEU A 583 -5.62 -18.47 10.14
CA LEU A 583 -6.72 -18.64 9.18
C LEU A 583 -7.13 -20.11 9.00
N GLY A 584 -8.41 -20.36 8.69
CA GLY A 584 -8.94 -21.70 8.45
C GLY A 584 -9.06 -22.58 9.70
N ASP A 585 -9.42 -23.85 9.49
CA ASP A 585 -9.69 -24.82 10.58
C ASP A 585 -8.37 -25.34 11.20
N PRO A 586 -8.21 -25.33 12.54
CA PRO A 586 -7.01 -25.83 13.19
C PRO A 586 -6.80 -27.35 13.06
N ARG A 587 -7.83 -28.13 12.70
CA ARG A 587 -7.76 -29.58 12.48
C ARG A 587 -7.07 -29.96 11.16
N LEU A 588 -6.81 -28.99 10.28
CA LEU A 588 -6.12 -29.17 9.00
C LEU A 588 -4.62 -28.87 9.07
N MET A 589 -4.15 -28.21 10.14
CA MET A 589 -2.72 -28.04 10.39
C MET A 589 -2.12 -29.37 10.88
N PRO A 590 -1.03 -29.87 10.26
CA PRO A 590 -0.46 -31.18 10.58
C PRO A 590 0.41 -31.18 11.85
N TYR A 591 1.16 -30.10 12.09
CA TYR A 591 2.34 -30.10 12.97
C TYR A 591 2.00 -30.19 14.47
N ALA A 592 2.51 -31.23 15.14
CA ALA A 592 2.23 -31.53 16.55
C ALA A 592 2.84 -30.53 17.55
N ASP A 593 3.99 -29.94 17.22
CA ASP A 593 4.66 -28.89 17.97
C ASP A 593 3.88 -27.56 17.93
N ILE A 594 3.43 -27.13 16.75
CA ILE A 594 2.56 -25.95 16.60
C ILE A 594 1.22 -26.18 17.31
N LYS A 595 0.70 -27.42 17.29
CA LYS A 595 -0.48 -27.82 18.08
C LYS A 595 -0.24 -27.66 19.59
N ALA A 596 0.89 -28.18 20.10
CA ALA A 596 1.25 -28.14 21.51
C ALA A 596 1.47 -26.71 22.04
N ASN A 597 2.11 -25.86 21.23
CA ASN A 597 2.31 -24.43 21.51
C ASN A 597 1.05 -23.58 21.29
N ALA A 598 -0.05 -24.20 20.83
CA ALA A 598 -1.31 -23.56 20.46
C ALA A 598 -1.16 -22.43 19.41
N GLY A 599 -0.23 -22.56 18.47
CA GLY A 599 -0.03 -21.63 17.34
C GLY A 599 -1.16 -21.64 16.30
N TYR A 600 -2.07 -22.62 16.39
CA TYR A 600 -3.26 -22.76 15.55
C TYR A 600 -4.32 -21.67 15.80
N ASN A 601 -5.33 -21.56 14.91
CA ASN A 601 -6.42 -20.59 15.01
C ASN A 601 -7.39 -20.94 16.16
N TRP A 602 -7.41 -20.13 17.24
CA TRP A 602 -8.27 -20.41 18.40
C TRP A 602 -9.76 -20.13 18.16
N PHE A 603 -10.09 -19.28 17.19
CA PHE A 603 -11.43 -18.70 17.04
C PHE A 603 -12.23 -19.28 15.87
N PHE A 604 -11.67 -20.26 15.14
CA PHE A 604 -12.45 -21.08 14.22
C PHE A 604 -13.60 -21.79 14.96
N ASN A 605 -14.78 -21.88 14.35
CA ASN A 605 -16.02 -22.29 15.03
C ASN A 605 -15.99 -23.70 15.66
N ASP A 606 -16.55 -23.84 16.87
CA ASP A 606 -16.90 -25.15 17.43
C ASP A 606 -18.03 -25.82 16.63
N ARG A 607 -17.67 -26.88 15.89
CA ARG A 607 -18.43 -28.12 15.97
C ARG A 607 -17.49 -29.32 16.10
N GLY A 608 -17.57 -29.95 17.26
CA GLY A 608 -18.67 -30.91 17.41
C GLY A 608 -18.53 -32.28 16.73
N ILE A 609 -17.37 -32.66 16.17
CA ILE A 609 -17.05 -34.08 15.98
C ILE A 609 -16.73 -34.64 17.38
N GLY A 610 -17.79 -35.00 18.09
CA GLY A 610 -17.94 -34.76 19.53
C GLY A 610 -16.86 -35.33 20.45
N SER A 611 -16.19 -34.45 21.21
CA SER A 611 -15.20 -34.76 22.27
C SER A 611 -13.94 -35.51 21.86
N ASP A 612 -13.77 -35.78 20.56
CA ASP A 612 -12.89 -36.85 20.08
C ASP A 612 -11.61 -36.32 19.41
N TYR A 613 -11.64 -35.11 18.87
CA TYR A 613 -10.41 -34.34 18.59
C TYR A 613 -9.91 -33.74 19.90
N HIS A 614 -8.73 -34.15 20.34
CA HIS A 614 -8.09 -33.63 21.55
C HIS A 614 -6.98 -32.61 21.19
N GLY A 615 -6.38 -31.98 22.21
CA GLY A 615 -5.27 -31.03 22.07
C GLY A 615 -5.66 -29.61 21.68
N PHE A 616 -6.78 -29.39 20.99
CA PHE A 616 -7.29 -28.05 20.62
C PHE A 616 -7.96 -27.30 21.79
N ASN A 617 -7.29 -27.28 22.96
CA ASN A 617 -7.86 -26.90 24.26
C ASN A 617 -8.10 -25.39 24.47
N LYS A 618 -7.49 -24.51 23.66
CA LYS A 618 -7.68 -23.05 23.72
C LYS A 618 -8.96 -22.55 23.03
N HIS A 619 -9.70 -23.43 22.36
CA HIS A 619 -10.89 -23.00 21.62
C HIS A 619 -11.98 -22.43 22.55
N TYR A 620 -12.49 -21.24 22.21
CA TYR A 620 -13.58 -20.59 22.93
C TYR A 620 -14.92 -20.82 22.21
N ALA A 621 -15.77 -21.67 22.79
CA ALA A 621 -17.03 -22.21 22.20
C ALA A 621 -18.15 -21.19 21.90
N ASN A 622 -17.82 -19.92 21.72
CA ASN A 622 -18.72 -18.81 21.42
C ASN A 622 -18.06 -17.75 20.50
N LEU A 623 -16.93 -18.07 19.84
CA LEU A 623 -16.10 -17.14 19.07
C LEU A 623 -15.54 -15.98 19.95
N TRP A 624 -14.90 -14.99 19.33
CA TRP A 624 -14.34 -13.83 20.03
C TRP A 624 -15.46 -12.85 20.46
N LYS A 625 -15.88 -12.92 21.73
CA LYS A 625 -17.10 -12.26 22.23
C LYS A 625 -16.90 -10.80 22.67
N GLY A 626 -17.31 -9.85 21.83
CA GLY A 626 -17.87 -8.57 22.27
C GLY A 626 -19.37 -8.49 21.97
N GLU A 627 -20.18 -8.99 22.91
CA GLU A 627 -21.67 -9.05 22.97
C GLU A 627 -22.49 -9.57 21.75
N THR A 628 -22.09 -9.33 20.51
CA THR A 628 -22.78 -9.75 19.27
C THR A 628 -21.86 -10.35 18.20
N GLN A 629 -20.54 -10.29 18.40
CA GLN A 629 -19.55 -10.56 17.35
C GLN A 629 -19.34 -12.04 17.05
N ARG A 630 -18.99 -12.32 15.79
CA ARG A 630 -18.62 -13.63 15.27
C ARG A 630 -17.43 -13.46 14.32
N ILE A 631 -16.24 -13.74 14.82
CA ILE A 631 -14.97 -13.66 14.09
C ILE A 631 -14.35 -15.06 14.08
N ASP A 632 -13.80 -15.43 12.92
CA ASP A 632 -13.28 -16.75 12.55
C ASP A 632 -11.75 -16.78 12.36
N VAL A 633 -11.09 -15.64 12.62
CA VAL A 633 -9.65 -15.38 12.49
C VAL A 633 -9.03 -15.15 13.87
N ASP A 634 -7.79 -15.57 14.08
CA ASP A 634 -7.07 -15.33 15.33
C ASP A 634 -6.50 -13.90 15.43
N ILE A 635 -7.43 -12.93 15.57
CA ILE A 635 -7.15 -11.50 15.74
C ILE A 635 -6.10 -11.23 16.84
N PRO A 636 -6.15 -11.86 18.04
CA PRO A 636 -5.18 -11.56 19.08
C PRO A 636 -3.75 -12.01 18.73
N LYS A 637 -3.56 -13.14 18.04
CA LYS A 637 -2.24 -13.50 17.49
C LYS A 637 -1.83 -12.64 16.29
N ALA A 638 -2.76 -12.26 15.40
CA ALA A 638 -2.48 -11.35 14.30
C ALA A 638 -1.94 -10.00 14.81
N PHE A 639 -2.56 -9.45 15.85
CA PHE A 639 -2.10 -8.23 16.50
C PHE A 639 -0.85 -8.44 17.35
N MET A 640 -0.63 -9.62 17.93
CA MET A 640 0.64 -9.95 18.59
C MET A 640 1.81 -9.92 17.61
N LEU A 641 1.67 -10.53 16.43
CA LEU A 641 2.67 -10.50 15.36
C LEU A 641 3.03 -9.06 14.98
N ILE A 642 2.02 -8.24 14.64
CA ILE A 642 2.23 -6.84 14.25
C ILE A 642 2.87 -6.05 15.40
N ARG A 643 2.37 -6.19 16.64
CA ARG A 643 2.92 -5.52 17.84
C ARG A 643 4.38 -5.92 18.09
N HIS A 644 4.73 -7.19 17.89
CA HIS A 644 6.08 -7.69 18.10
C HIS A 644 7.03 -7.16 17.02
N ALA A 645 6.61 -7.16 15.75
CA ALA A 645 7.37 -6.56 14.64
C ALA A 645 7.67 -5.07 14.89
N ILE A 646 6.65 -4.25 15.16
CA ILE A 646 6.85 -2.81 15.41
C ILE A 646 7.63 -2.53 16.70
N THR A 647 7.61 -3.43 17.68
CA THR A 647 8.44 -3.30 18.89
C THR A 647 9.89 -3.62 18.58
N ARG A 648 10.21 -4.74 17.92
CA ARG A 648 11.60 -5.13 17.63
C ARG A 648 12.35 -4.09 16.79
N ALA A 649 11.64 -3.37 15.93
CA ALA A 649 12.18 -2.29 15.11
C ALA A 649 12.14 -0.90 15.78
N ASP A 650 11.77 -0.79 17.07
CA ASP A 650 11.57 0.49 17.79
C ASP A 650 10.70 1.50 17.01
N ALA A 651 9.74 0.98 16.24
CA ALA A 651 9.11 1.72 15.16
C ALA A 651 7.98 2.62 15.65
N ILE A 652 7.77 3.72 14.92
CA ILE A 652 6.66 4.64 15.17
C ILE A 652 5.48 4.24 14.31
N TRP A 653 4.37 3.81 14.91
CA TRP A 653 3.20 3.30 14.21
C TRP A 653 2.00 4.25 14.30
N ASN A 654 1.25 4.42 13.21
CA ASN A 654 0.02 5.21 13.19
C ASN A 654 -1.11 4.59 12.35
N ALA A 655 -2.30 4.52 12.95
CA ALA A 655 -3.56 4.13 12.30
C ALA A 655 -4.41 5.34 11.85
N MET A 656 -3.77 6.51 11.66
CA MET A 656 -4.34 7.82 11.29
C MET A 656 -5.42 8.43 12.19
N THR A 657 -6.54 7.75 12.44
CA THR A 657 -7.78 8.37 12.93
C THR A 657 -8.76 7.36 13.53
N GLY A 658 -9.56 7.81 14.51
CA GLY A 658 -10.80 7.16 14.94
C GLY A 658 -10.67 6.22 16.15
N TYR A 659 -11.51 5.18 16.18
CA TYR A 659 -11.34 4.00 17.02
C TYR A 659 -10.23 3.16 16.38
N SER A 660 -9.07 3.11 17.01
CA SER A 660 -7.95 2.31 16.50
C SER A 660 -8.36 0.84 16.39
N TYR A 661 -8.14 0.20 15.23
CA TYR A 661 -8.36 -1.24 15.02
C TYR A 661 -9.81 -1.71 15.26
N TYR A 662 -10.78 -0.89 14.85
CA TYR A 662 -12.22 -1.18 14.93
C TYR A 662 -12.71 -2.17 13.85
N TYR A 663 -11.89 -2.37 12.82
CA TYR A 663 -12.10 -3.33 11.73
C TYR A 663 -10.80 -4.06 11.37
N TYR A 664 -10.92 -5.19 10.66
CA TYR A 664 -9.79 -5.93 10.08
C TYR A 664 -10.03 -6.29 8.62
N GLY A 665 -8.98 -6.31 7.80
CA GLY A 665 -9.04 -6.68 6.38
C GLY A 665 -8.48 -8.08 6.13
N MET A 666 -9.25 -8.91 5.44
CA MET A 666 -8.88 -10.23 4.90
C MET A 666 -8.98 -10.28 3.37
N GLY A 667 -9.15 -9.14 2.71
CA GLY A 667 -9.26 -9.03 1.26
C GLY A 667 -10.64 -9.45 0.71
N GLN A 668 -11.04 -8.81 -0.39
CA GLN A 668 -12.37 -9.00 -1.03
C GLN A 668 -13.58 -8.64 -0.18
N GLU A 669 -13.40 -7.91 0.93
CA GLU A 669 -14.52 -7.44 1.73
C GLU A 669 -15.46 -6.51 0.95
N ILE A 670 -16.76 -6.76 1.04
CA ILE A 670 -17.80 -5.90 0.48
C ILE A 670 -18.69 -5.35 1.61
N GLY A 671 -18.73 -4.03 1.75
CA GLY A 671 -19.69 -3.35 2.62
C GLY A 671 -19.27 -1.95 3.02
N GLY A 672 -19.90 -1.43 4.08
CA GLY A 672 -19.63 -0.10 4.60
C GLY A 672 -20.44 0.19 5.86
N ASP A 673 -19.92 1.07 6.72
CA ASP A 673 -20.58 1.52 7.94
C ASP A 673 -21.07 2.97 7.76
N ALA A 674 -22.31 3.24 8.17
CA ALA A 674 -22.96 4.55 8.15
C ALA A 674 -22.14 5.64 8.87
N ALA A 675 -21.31 5.25 9.84
CA ALA A 675 -20.40 6.14 10.55
C ALA A 675 -19.31 6.74 9.64
N ASN A 676 -18.93 6.04 8.58
CA ASN A 676 -17.76 6.34 7.75
C ASN A 676 -18.15 6.74 6.31
N HIS A 677 -19.17 6.12 5.69
CA HIS A 677 -19.71 6.56 4.39
C HIS A 677 -21.26 6.64 4.40
N PRO A 678 -21.87 7.84 4.48
CA PRO A 678 -23.33 7.99 4.63
C PRO A 678 -24.17 7.38 3.49
N GLU A 679 -23.62 7.32 2.28
CA GLU A 679 -24.28 6.74 1.09
C GLU A 679 -24.35 5.20 1.17
N TYR A 680 -23.46 4.61 1.96
CA TYR A 680 -23.35 3.17 2.21
C TYR A 680 -23.86 2.77 3.61
N ASP A 681 -24.81 3.53 4.17
CA ASP A 681 -25.52 3.32 5.47
C ASP A 681 -25.95 1.87 5.79
N ARG A 682 -26.05 1.01 4.76
CA ARG A 682 -26.52 -0.38 4.84
C ARG A 682 -25.76 -1.31 3.89
N GLY A 683 -24.52 -0.95 3.54
CA GLY A 683 -23.72 -1.67 2.54
C GLY A 683 -23.75 -1.07 1.12
N ILE A 684 -22.99 -1.73 0.25
CA ILE A 684 -22.77 -1.38 -1.16
C ILE A 684 -23.95 -1.89 -2.00
N PRO A 685 -24.62 -1.05 -2.81
CA PRO A 685 -25.66 -1.52 -3.72
C PRO A 685 -25.06 -2.30 -4.90
N MET A 686 -25.62 -3.48 -5.19
CA MET A 686 -25.31 -4.28 -6.38
C MET A 686 -26.40 -5.31 -6.67
N GLU A 687 -26.44 -5.81 -7.91
CA GLU A 687 -27.33 -6.91 -8.32
C GLU A 687 -27.11 -8.16 -7.47
N THR A 688 -28.20 -8.88 -7.19
CA THR A 688 -28.14 -10.06 -6.32
C THR A 688 -27.53 -11.28 -6.99
N THR A 689 -27.29 -11.27 -8.30
CA THR A 689 -26.52 -12.32 -8.98
C THR A 689 -25.12 -11.77 -9.31
N PRO A 690 -24.05 -12.51 -8.95
CA PRO A 690 -24.01 -13.87 -8.43
C PRO A 690 -24.01 -13.95 -6.89
N TRP A 691 -24.31 -12.88 -6.16
CA TRP A 691 -24.27 -12.92 -4.69
C TRP A 691 -25.27 -13.89 -4.04
N VAL A 692 -26.35 -14.27 -4.74
CA VAL A 692 -27.47 -15.09 -4.25
C VAL A 692 -28.09 -15.91 -5.39
N ASN A 693 -28.86 -16.94 -5.05
CA ASN A 693 -29.47 -17.86 -6.03
C ASN A 693 -30.61 -17.22 -6.86
N ASP A 694 -31.29 -16.21 -6.33
CA ASP A 694 -32.38 -15.47 -6.98
C ASP A 694 -31.89 -14.20 -7.71
N VAL A 695 -32.51 -13.88 -8.85
CA VAL A 695 -32.36 -12.56 -9.49
C VAL A 695 -33.42 -11.63 -8.90
N SER A 696 -32.96 -10.64 -8.12
CA SER A 696 -33.76 -9.63 -7.44
C SER A 696 -33.11 -8.26 -7.67
N PRO A 697 -33.88 -7.18 -7.86
CA PRO A 697 -33.31 -5.85 -8.10
C PRO A 697 -32.40 -5.41 -6.95
N SER A 698 -31.18 -4.99 -7.30
CA SER A 698 -30.17 -4.30 -6.50
C SER A 698 -30.39 -4.31 -4.98
N ASN A 699 -29.91 -5.33 -4.28
CA ASN A 699 -29.79 -5.30 -2.83
C ASN A 699 -28.57 -4.46 -2.40
N LYS A 700 -28.46 -4.16 -1.10
CA LYS A 700 -27.22 -3.67 -0.50
C LYS A 700 -26.52 -4.80 0.26
N ILE A 701 -25.19 -4.84 0.16
CA ILE A 701 -24.36 -5.95 0.63
C ILE A 701 -23.36 -5.44 1.68
N ASP A 702 -23.33 -6.12 2.83
CA ASP A 702 -22.57 -5.72 4.01
C ASP A 702 -22.02 -6.93 4.79
N GLU A 703 -20.77 -7.29 4.54
CA GLU A 703 -19.99 -8.28 5.30
C GLU A 703 -19.39 -7.70 6.61
N ILE A 704 -19.64 -6.41 6.90
CA ILE A 704 -18.91 -5.64 7.92
C ILE A 704 -19.75 -5.40 9.17
N THR A 705 -20.97 -4.88 9.01
CA THR A 705 -21.79 -4.33 10.12
C THR A 705 -22.97 -5.20 10.54
N SER A 706 -23.31 -6.21 9.73
CA SER A 706 -24.44 -7.14 9.84
C SER A 706 -25.80 -6.63 9.36
N SER A 707 -25.86 -5.61 8.48
CA SER A 707 -27.15 -5.05 8.04
C SER A 707 -27.90 -5.94 7.03
N TYR A 708 -27.24 -6.36 5.95
CA TYR A 708 -27.81 -7.23 4.93
C TYR A 708 -26.76 -8.20 4.35
N GLU A 709 -27.14 -9.48 4.29
CA GLU A 709 -26.44 -10.51 3.51
C GLU A 709 -24.99 -10.86 3.87
N ARG A 710 -24.69 -10.86 5.18
CA ARG A 710 -24.06 -11.99 5.92
C ARG A 710 -23.03 -12.79 5.08
N THR A 711 -21.73 -12.46 5.24
CA THR A 711 -20.53 -13.03 4.57
C THR A 711 -20.74 -14.38 3.86
N ARG A 712 -20.45 -14.41 2.55
CA ARG A 712 -20.81 -15.51 1.65
C ARG A 712 -19.64 -16.08 0.84
N ILE A 713 -19.76 -17.34 0.46
CA ILE A 713 -18.74 -18.15 -0.22
C ILE A 713 -19.23 -18.69 -1.57
N PRO A 714 -18.43 -18.68 -2.65
CA PRO A 714 -18.77 -19.35 -3.90
C PRO A 714 -19.22 -20.83 -3.76
N GLY A 715 -20.24 -21.21 -4.51
CA GLY A 715 -20.79 -22.57 -4.58
C GLY A 715 -21.77 -22.73 -5.74
N ALA A 716 -22.08 -23.97 -6.10
CA ALA A 716 -23.01 -24.27 -7.19
C ALA A 716 -24.46 -23.96 -6.78
N ARG A 717 -25.26 -23.40 -7.70
CA ARG A 717 -26.65 -22.98 -7.41
C ARG A 717 -27.58 -24.15 -7.05
N ASP A 718 -27.21 -25.38 -7.42
CA ASP A 718 -27.91 -26.63 -7.08
C ASP A 718 -27.44 -27.27 -5.76
N GLY A 719 -26.40 -26.70 -5.12
CA GLY A 719 -25.80 -27.23 -3.90
C GLY A 719 -24.80 -28.38 -4.09
N SER A 720 -24.44 -28.73 -5.34
CA SER A 720 -23.55 -29.87 -5.65
C SER A 720 -22.06 -29.66 -5.32
N TRP A 721 -21.63 -28.41 -5.11
CA TRP A 721 -20.26 -28.05 -4.75
C TRP A 721 -20.20 -26.71 -4.03
N THR A 722 -19.18 -26.51 -3.22
CA THR A 722 -18.91 -25.26 -2.49
C THR A 722 -17.42 -25.13 -2.16
N VAL A 723 -16.91 -23.91 -2.23
CA VAL A 723 -15.49 -23.57 -2.05
C VAL A 723 -14.98 -23.92 -0.64
N PHE A 724 -13.74 -24.41 -0.56
CA PHE A 724 -12.97 -24.48 0.68
C PHE A 724 -11.65 -23.72 0.51
N PRO A 725 -11.62 -22.39 0.76
CA PRO A 725 -10.46 -21.56 0.49
C PRO A 725 -9.22 -22.11 1.22
N TRP A 726 -9.33 -22.37 2.52
CA TRP A 726 -8.23 -22.88 3.34
C TRP A 726 -7.67 -24.27 2.93
N LEU A 727 -8.35 -25.01 2.03
CA LEU A 727 -7.88 -26.28 1.44
C LEU A 727 -7.33 -26.16 0.01
N GLY A 728 -7.56 -25.05 -0.71
CA GLY A 728 -7.18 -24.89 -2.13
C GLY A 728 -8.25 -25.30 -3.14
N GLU A 729 -9.46 -25.60 -2.66
CA GLU A 729 -10.63 -25.93 -3.47
C GLU A 729 -11.34 -24.64 -3.92
N LEU A 730 -10.77 -23.94 -4.91
CA LEU A 730 -11.31 -22.70 -5.47
C LEU A 730 -12.38 -22.92 -6.56
N TYR A 731 -12.44 -24.13 -7.13
CA TYR A 731 -13.34 -24.54 -8.22
C TYR A 731 -13.66 -26.04 -8.13
N PRO A 732 -14.78 -26.53 -8.70
CA PRO A 732 -15.01 -27.95 -8.94
C PRO A 732 -14.26 -28.42 -10.19
N GLU A 733 -13.79 -29.67 -10.18
CA GLU A 733 -12.95 -30.21 -11.27
C GLU A 733 -13.66 -30.27 -12.63
N SER A 734 -14.99 -30.42 -12.63
CA SER A 734 -15.82 -30.32 -13.84
C SER A 734 -15.71 -28.97 -14.57
N TYR A 735 -15.17 -27.93 -13.91
CA TYR A 735 -14.94 -26.59 -14.45
C TYR A 735 -13.45 -26.27 -14.66
N TRP A 736 -12.53 -27.23 -14.49
CA TRP A 736 -11.08 -27.00 -14.64
C TRP A 736 -10.69 -26.35 -15.98
N ALA A 737 -11.26 -26.80 -17.10
CA ALA A 737 -10.98 -26.21 -18.42
C ALA A 737 -11.40 -24.73 -18.51
N THR A 738 -12.48 -24.36 -17.81
CA THR A 738 -12.94 -22.98 -17.65
C THR A 738 -12.02 -22.21 -16.71
N TRP A 739 -11.66 -22.78 -15.55
CA TRP A 739 -10.76 -22.13 -14.58
C TRP A 739 -9.38 -21.82 -15.18
N LYS A 740 -8.77 -22.78 -15.88
CA LYS A 740 -7.48 -22.65 -16.57
C LYS A 740 -7.46 -21.52 -17.63
N THR A 741 -8.63 -21.06 -18.10
CA THR A 741 -8.75 -20.00 -19.11
C THR A 741 -9.36 -18.70 -18.58
N GLN A 742 -10.20 -18.73 -17.54
CA GLN A 742 -10.92 -17.57 -17.00
C GLN A 742 -10.47 -17.15 -15.60
N GLY A 743 -9.92 -18.07 -14.80
CA GLY A 743 -9.50 -17.86 -13.42
C GLY A 743 -10.62 -17.60 -12.41
N ASN A 744 -11.86 -17.95 -12.78
CA ASN A 744 -13.08 -17.59 -12.07
C ASN A 744 -14.21 -18.60 -12.35
N LEU A 745 -15.37 -18.43 -11.70
CA LEU A 745 -16.57 -19.25 -11.85
C LEU A 745 -17.74 -18.42 -12.37
N ASP A 746 -18.51 -18.92 -13.32
CA ASP A 746 -19.62 -18.21 -13.97
C ASP A 746 -20.85 -18.01 -13.07
N ASP A 747 -21.54 -16.89 -13.25
CA ASP A 747 -22.78 -16.56 -12.55
C ASP A 747 -23.98 -17.44 -12.91
N ASN A 748 -23.94 -18.13 -14.05
CA ASN A 748 -25.03 -18.97 -14.53
C ASN A 748 -25.15 -20.28 -13.72
N THR A 749 -24.00 -20.91 -13.45
CA THR A 749 -23.91 -22.16 -12.67
C THR A 749 -23.72 -21.89 -11.18
N PHE A 750 -22.92 -20.88 -10.83
CA PHE A 750 -22.49 -20.62 -9.46
C PHE A 750 -23.12 -19.35 -8.88
N ALA A 751 -23.14 -19.29 -7.55
CA ALA A 751 -23.47 -18.11 -6.77
C ALA A 751 -22.61 -18.09 -5.51
N ARG A 752 -22.60 -16.97 -4.78
CA ARG A 752 -22.15 -16.96 -3.39
C ARG A 752 -23.30 -17.44 -2.49
N ILE A 753 -23.07 -18.53 -1.76
CA ILE A 753 -24.02 -19.10 -0.81
C ILE A 753 -23.61 -18.74 0.62
N LYS A 754 -24.55 -18.82 1.57
CA LYS A 754 -24.21 -18.60 2.99
C LYS A 754 -23.47 -19.81 3.55
N TYR A 755 -22.66 -19.59 4.59
CA TYR A 755 -22.05 -20.66 5.39
C TYR A 755 -23.05 -21.69 5.95
N SER A 756 -24.29 -21.28 6.21
CA SER A 756 -25.38 -22.17 6.64
C SER A 756 -25.98 -23.03 5.52
N ASP A 757 -25.76 -22.65 4.27
CA ASP A 757 -26.46 -23.17 3.08
C ASP A 757 -25.52 -24.06 2.23
N ALA A 758 -24.24 -24.13 2.58
CA ALA A 758 -23.24 -25.05 2.04
C ALA A 758 -23.56 -26.52 2.39
N GLU A 759 -23.07 -27.48 1.60
CA GLU A 759 -23.24 -28.92 1.87
C GLU A 759 -22.70 -29.32 3.25
N TRP A 760 -21.49 -28.84 3.56
CA TRP A 760 -20.85 -28.94 4.86
C TRP A 760 -21.39 -27.94 5.90
N GLY A 761 -22.41 -27.15 5.57
CA GLY A 761 -23.10 -26.25 6.51
C GLY A 761 -23.71 -26.99 7.71
N GLY A 762 -23.92 -28.31 7.59
CA GLY A 762 -24.21 -29.20 8.73
C GLY A 762 -23.12 -29.23 9.82
N ASP A 763 -21.88 -28.85 9.49
CA ASP A 763 -20.76 -28.73 10.44
C ASP A 763 -20.59 -27.30 11.01
N PHE A 764 -21.50 -26.37 10.71
CA PHE A 764 -21.54 -25.02 11.30
C PHE A 764 -22.93 -24.72 11.88
N THR A 765 -23.06 -23.88 12.93
CA THR A 765 -24.41 -23.57 13.43
C THR A 765 -25.17 -22.70 12.42
N SER A 766 -26.44 -23.04 12.18
CA SER A 766 -27.32 -22.52 11.11
C SER A 766 -27.78 -21.07 11.30
N ASP A 767 -26.85 -20.23 11.77
CA ASP A 767 -27.08 -18.92 12.35
C ASP A 767 -25.81 -18.03 12.25
N GLN A 768 -24.65 -18.58 11.85
CA GLN A 768 -23.35 -17.91 11.97
C GLN A 768 -22.95 -17.05 10.78
N ASP A 769 -23.08 -15.75 10.99
CA ASP A 769 -22.65 -14.70 10.08
C ASP A 769 -21.31 -14.17 10.56
N ARG A 770 -20.25 -14.38 9.78
CA ARG A 770 -18.92 -13.82 10.04
C ARG A 770 -18.97 -12.32 9.74
N ILE A 771 -18.31 -11.48 10.55
CA ILE A 771 -18.25 -10.03 10.32
C ILE A 771 -16.83 -9.48 10.50
N LYS A 772 -16.48 -8.44 9.73
CA LYS A 772 -15.12 -7.86 9.69
C LYS A 772 -14.87 -6.69 10.67
N ARG A 773 -15.77 -6.51 11.65
CA ARG A 773 -15.74 -5.42 12.63
C ARG A 773 -15.37 -5.92 14.03
N THR A 774 -14.15 -5.61 14.47
CA THR A 774 -13.60 -5.90 15.80
C THR A 774 -14.14 -5.00 16.92
N GLN A 775 -14.78 -3.87 16.61
CA GLN A 775 -15.34 -2.93 17.59
C GLN A 775 -14.33 -2.47 18.68
N GLY A 776 -14.81 -1.93 19.80
CA GLY A 776 -13.99 -1.52 20.94
C GLY A 776 -13.01 -2.58 21.50
N PRO A 777 -13.32 -3.89 21.53
CA PRO A 777 -12.36 -4.90 22.00
C PRO A 777 -11.14 -5.05 21.08
N GLY A 778 -11.21 -4.60 19.82
CA GLY A 778 -10.10 -4.62 18.87
C GLY A 778 -8.91 -3.80 19.36
N CYS A 779 -9.14 -2.59 19.87
CA CYS A 779 -8.07 -1.79 20.44
C CYS A 779 -7.50 -2.38 21.75
N ILE A 780 -8.32 -3.07 22.55
CA ILE A 780 -7.85 -3.76 23.76
C ILE A 780 -6.88 -4.90 23.39
N SER A 781 -7.23 -5.66 22.35
CA SER A 781 -6.43 -6.78 21.85
C SER A 781 -5.14 -6.32 21.14
N PHE A 782 -5.22 -5.24 20.35
CA PHE A 782 -4.03 -4.68 19.68
C PHE A 782 -2.99 -4.17 20.67
N PHE A 783 -3.42 -3.38 21.65
CA PHE A 783 -2.51 -2.89 22.67
C PHE A 783 -2.03 -4.03 23.59
N ASN A 784 -2.92 -4.93 24.00
CA ASN A 784 -2.72 -5.94 25.07
C ASN A 784 -1.82 -5.39 26.18
N ALA A 785 -2.25 -4.31 26.83
CA ALA A 785 -1.42 -3.55 27.74
C ALA A 785 -2.18 -2.95 28.92
N VAL A 786 -1.44 -2.75 30.01
CA VAL A 786 -1.86 -2.04 31.23
C VAL A 786 -1.09 -0.73 31.38
N PRO A 787 -1.54 0.25 32.20
CA PRO A 787 -0.71 1.40 32.55
C PRO A 787 0.55 0.97 33.31
N GLN A 788 1.69 1.56 33.01
CA GLN A 788 2.96 1.31 33.71
C GLN A 788 2.82 1.32 35.25
N GLY A 789 3.41 0.33 35.92
CA GLY A 789 3.29 0.11 37.36
C GLY A 789 1.99 -0.59 37.78
N THR A 790 1.22 -1.14 36.84
CA THR A 790 0.03 -1.96 37.09
C THR A 790 0.35 -3.44 36.87
N ALA A 791 -0.09 -4.33 37.76
CA ALA A 791 0.12 -5.76 37.56
C ALA A 791 -0.68 -6.31 36.36
N HIS A 792 -0.06 -7.15 35.53
CA HIS A 792 -0.56 -7.55 34.21
C HIS A 792 -1.96 -8.23 34.24
N HIS A 793 -2.31 -9.00 35.28
CA HIS A 793 -3.66 -9.57 35.46
C HIS A 793 -4.77 -8.52 35.68
N MET A 794 -4.44 -7.26 35.98
CA MET A 794 -5.46 -6.27 36.30
C MET A 794 -6.27 -5.85 35.07
N ARG A 795 -7.59 -5.76 35.25
CA ARG A 795 -8.53 -5.20 34.28
C ARG A 795 -8.41 -3.68 34.24
N ARG A 796 -7.38 -3.19 33.55
CA ARG A 796 -7.05 -1.78 33.31
C ARG A 796 -6.45 -1.64 31.91
N THR A 797 -7.30 -1.38 30.91
CA THR A 797 -6.91 -1.44 29.50
C THR A 797 -6.82 -0.06 28.86
N PHE A 798 -6.05 0.01 27.76
CA PHE A 798 -6.35 0.95 26.69
C PHE A 798 -7.82 0.82 26.25
N THR A 799 -8.53 1.93 26.02
CA THR A 799 -9.80 1.92 25.27
C THR A 799 -10.13 3.31 24.73
N HIS A 800 -10.86 3.35 23.61
CA HIS A 800 -11.55 4.56 23.15
C HIS A 800 -12.96 4.64 23.76
N TYR A 801 -13.45 5.86 23.93
CA TYR A 801 -14.83 6.17 24.33
C TYR A 801 -15.49 7.02 23.25
N TYR A 802 -16.78 6.78 22.96
CA TYR A 802 -17.55 7.57 22.00
C TYR A 802 -18.31 8.70 22.70
N TYR A 803 -17.96 9.95 22.39
CA TYR A 803 -18.62 11.16 22.91
C TYR A 803 -19.44 11.92 21.86
N GLY A 804 -19.59 11.35 20.65
CA GLY A 804 -20.39 11.92 19.56
C GLY A 804 -19.65 12.97 18.72
N TYR A 805 -20.06 13.12 17.47
CA TYR A 805 -19.41 14.01 16.47
C TYR A 805 -19.48 15.52 16.76
N SER A 806 -20.03 15.94 17.91
CA SER A 806 -20.04 17.33 18.39
C SER A 806 -19.04 17.60 19.53
N SER A 807 -18.30 16.59 19.98
CA SER A 807 -17.30 16.74 21.04
C SER A 807 -16.00 17.39 20.53
N GLU A 808 -15.55 18.44 21.23
CA GLU A 808 -14.35 19.22 20.90
C GLU A 808 -13.23 18.95 21.91
N ALA A 809 -12.09 18.47 21.44
CA ALA A 809 -10.84 18.47 22.19
C ALA A 809 -10.14 19.83 22.08
N ASN A 810 -9.37 20.19 23.11
CA ASN A 810 -8.55 21.41 23.12
C ASN A 810 -7.09 21.03 22.84
N ILE A 811 -6.36 21.93 22.18
CA ILE A 811 -4.91 21.82 21.97
C ILE A 811 -4.17 21.94 23.31
N THR A 812 -2.94 21.43 23.37
CA THR A 812 -2.04 21.51 24.53
C THR A 812 -0.76 22.30 24.20
N SER A 813 0.14 22.44 25.19
CA SER A 813 1.52 22.87 24.98
C SER A 813 2.25 22.10 23.87
N ASP A 814 1.99 20.79 23.78
CA ASP A 814 2.70 19.87 22.89
C ASP A 814 2.14 20.03 21.47
N GLY A 815 0.82 20.24 21.36
CA GLY A 815 0.15 20.59 20.11
C GLY A 815 0.53 21.99 19.60
N GLU A 816 0.63 22.98 20.48
CA GLU A 816 1.14 24.33 20.13
C GLU A 816 2.61 24.27 19.68
N SER A 817 3.43 23.48 20.36
CA SER A 817 4.82 23.20 19.98
C SER A 817 4.90 22.55 18.58
N LEU A 818 4.09 21.53 18.30
CA LEU A 818 3.99 20.88 16.99
C LEU A 818 3.57 21.88 15.90
N ALA A 819 2.57 22.72 16.17
CA ALA A 819 2.08 23.73 15.24
C ALA A 819 3.19 24.70 14.80
N VAL A 820 3.99 25.18 15.75
CA VAL A 820 5.13 26.06 15.51
C VAL A 820 6.25 25.32 14.76
N ARG A 821 6.69 24.16 15.25
CA ARG A 821 7.84 23.41 14.71
C ARG A 821 7.65 22.90 13.28
N PHE A 822 6.42 22.62 12.84
CA PHE A 822 6.12 22.17 11.47
C PHE A 822 5.35 23.20 10.62
N LYS A 823 5.10 24.40 11.19
CA LYS A 823 4.36 25.52 10.55
C LYS A 823 2.98 25.07 10.06
N LEU A 824 2.29 24.32 10.93
CA LEU A 824 0.97 23.75 10.68
C LEU A 824 -0.14 24.66 11.20
N PRO A 825 -1.25 24.84 10.45
CA PRO A 825 -2.41 25.61 10.91
C PRO A 825 -3.29 24.77 11.84
N LEU A 826 -2.75 24.41 13.01
CA LEU A 826 -3.52 23.69 14.04
C LEU A 826 -4.49 24.64 14.74
N THR A 827 -5.73 24.19 14.92
CA THR A 827 -6.78 24.96 15.60
C THR A 827 -6.75 24.69 17.10
N SER A 828 -7.02 25.71 17.92
CA SER A 828 -7.03 25.60 19.39
C SER A 828 -8.09 24.63 19.93
N LYS A 829 -9.09 24.31 19.10
CA LYS A 829 -10.05 23.22 19.28
C LYS A 829 -10.13 22.36 18.03
N MET A 830 -10.44 21.08 18.20
CA MET A 830 -10.69 20.15 17.10
C MET A 830 -11.77 19.13 17.50
N ARG A 831 -12.59 18.66 16.54
CA ARG A 831 -13.51 17.56 16.82
C ARG A 831 -12.75 16.29 17.17
N ALA A 832 -13.21 15.61 18.22
CA ALA A 832 -12.64 14.36 18.70
C ALA A 832 -13.77 13.46 19.20
N ALA A 833 -14.45 12.77 18.28
CA ALA A 833 -15.61 11.94 18.62
C ALA A 833 -15.25 10.67 19.40
N ARG A 834 -13.97 10.27 19.37
CA ARG A 834 -13.46 8.95 19.77
C ARG A 834 -12.18 9.07 20.65
N PRO A 835 -12.11 9.92 21.70
CA PRO A 835 -10.93 10.02 22.58
C PRO A 835 -10.68 8.72 23.36
N PHE A 836 -9.51 8.59 23.97
CA PHE A 836 -9.03 7.37 24.61
C PHE A 836 -8.43 7.58 26.00
N VAL A 837 -8.33 6.47 26.74
CA VAL A 837 -7.64 6.35 28.04
C VAL A 837 -6.79 5.08 28.06
N LEU A 838 -5.75 5.05 28.89
CA LEU A 838 -4.91 3.85 29.09
C LEU A 838 -5.39 2.93 30.24
N ASN A 839 -6.35 3.40 31.06
CA ASN A 839 -6.65 2.84 32.37
C ASN A 839 -8.16 2.59 32.57
N SER A 840 -8.82 1.97 31.59
CA SER A 840 -10.24 1.61 31.73
C SER A 840 -10.41 0.29 32.48
N ASN A 841 -11.20 0.31 33.54
CA ASN A 841 -11.68 -0.89 34.24
C ASN A 841 -13.09 -1.33 33.80
N SER A 842 -13.70 -0.56 32.90
CA SER A 842 -15.04 -0.80 32.35
C SER A 842 -15.10 -0.26 30.91
N PRO A 843 -14.37 -0.90 29.97
CA PRO A 843 -14.40 -0.52 28.56
C PRO A 843 -15.82 -0.68 27.96
N PRO A 844 -16.24 0.15 26.98
CA PRO A 844 -17.65 0.20 26.54
C PRO A 844 -18.23 -1.09 25.98
N HIS A 845 -17.39 -2.01 25.52
CA HIS A 845 -17.76 -3.28 24.89
C HIS A 845 -17.28 -4.51 25.70
N GLY A 846 -16.90 -4.32 26.97
CA GLY A 846 -16.28 -5.36 27.79
C GLY A 846 -14.83 -5.66 27.42
N PHE A 847 -14.26 -6.69 28.05
CA PHE A 847 -12.91 -7.18 27.79
C PHE A 847 -12.98 -8.31 26.76
N PRO A 848 -12.06 -8.37 25.77
CA PRO A 848 -12.00 -9.49 24.85
C PRO A 848 -11.60 -10.77 25.62
N VAL A 849 -11.98 -11.94 25.11
CA VAL A 849 -11.98 -13.18 25.90
C VAL A 849 -10.57 -13.60 26.33
N GLU A 850 -9.58 -13.39 25.47
CA GLU A 850 -8.17 -13.67 25.68
C GLU A 850 -7.52 -12.83 26.79
N TRP A 851 -8.17 -11.74 27.24
CA TRP A 851 -7.64 -10.91 28.33
C TRP A 851 -7.38 -11.71 29.61
N ASN A 852 -8.10 -12.83 29.79
CA ASN A 852 -8.04 -13.71 30.96
C ASN A 852 -7.26 -15.00 30.68
N ASP A 853 -6.54 -15.12 29.56
CA ASP A 853 -5.68 -16.26 29.25
C ASP A 853 -4.22 -15.97 29.59
N ASN A 854 -3.58 -16.90 30.29
CA ASN A 854 -2.21 -16.76 30.79
C ASN A 854 -1.17 -16.48 29.68
N TYR A 855 -1.40 -16.93 28.45
CA TYR A 855 -0.50 -16.66 27.31
C TYR A 855 -0.45 -15.16 27.00
N TYR A 856 -1.61 -14.52 26.88
CA TYR A 856 -1.68 -13.08 26.61
C TYR A 856 -1.45 -12.22 27.84
N GLU A 857 -1.56 -12.75 29.07
CA GLU A 857 -1.02 -12.07 30.24
C GLU A 857 0.52 -12.05 30.26
N PHE A 858 1.18 -13.14 29.84
CA PHE A 858 2.64 -13.19 29.74
C PHE A 858 3.16 -12.18 28.70
N TYR A 859 2.52 -12.10 27.52
CA TYR A 859 2.85 -11.13 26.46
C TYR A 859 2.12 -9.77 26.60
N ARG A 860 1.81 -9.34 27.84
CA ARG A 860 1.11 -8.08 28.13
C ARG A 860 2.07 -6.93 28.38
N TYR A 861 1.95 -5.86 27.60
CA TYR A 861 2.85 -4.72 27.61
C TYR A 861 2.47 -3.71 28.73
N GLU A 862 3.40 -2.83 29.10
CA GLU A 862 3.11 -1.61 29.85
C GLU A 862 2.95 -0.42 28.90
N THR A 863 2.00 0.48 29.20
CA THR A 863 1.76 1.71 28.45
C THR A 863 2.18 2.95 29.23
N GLN A 864 2.80 3.90 28.52
CA GLN A 864 3.11 5.25 29.00
C GLN A 864 2.64 6.28 27.96
N LEU A 865 2.12 7.43 28.41
CA LEU A 865 1.83 8.56 27.50
C LEU A 865 3.09 9.38 27.25
N SER A 866 3.28 9.78 26.00
CA SER A 866 4.17 10.86 25.60
C SER A 866 3.44 11.83 24.66
N ASN A 867 4.02 13.01 24.41
CA ASN A 867 3.57 14.03 23.46
C ASN A 867 2.03 14.14 23.31
N ILE A 868 1.35 14.75 24.27
CA ILE A 868 -0.12 14.79 24.33
C ILE A 868 -0.62 16.00 23.55
N TYR A 869 -0.84 15.88 22.24
CA TYR A 869 -1.18 17.02 21.38
C TYR A 869 -2.59 17.61 21.59
N TYR A 870 -3.59 16.78 21.91
CA TYR A 870 -4.98 17.21 22.14
C TYR A 870 -5.64 16.45 23.29
N THR A 871 -6.46 17.14 24.10
CA THR A 871 -7.18 16.56 25.25
C THR A 871 -8.68 16.83 25.23
N TYR A 872 -9.47 15.85 25.66
CA TYR A 872 -10.92 15.98 25.84
C TYR A 872 -11.27 15.70 27.31
N SER A 873 -11.59 16.73 28.08
CA SER A 873 -11.77 16.60 29.54
C SER A 873 -10.52 15.96 30.20
N SER A 874 -10.67 14.86 30.94
CA SER A 874 -9.60 14.03 31.49
C SER A 874 -8.82 13.21 30.44
N ASP A 875 -9.39 13.03 29.25
CA ASP A 875 -9.03 11.97 28.32
C ASP A 875 -8.10 12.49 27.21
N LYS A 876 -7.62 11.60 26.34
CA LYS A 876 -6.65 11.93 25.29
C LYS A 876 -7.33 11.89 23.92
N ALA A 877 -7.14 12.92 23.11
CA ALA A 877 -7.73 13.01 21.77
C ALA A 877 -6.67 12.85 20.67
N SER A 878 -5.44 13.30 20.91
CA SER A 878 -4.25 12.79 20.23
C SER A 878 -3.08 12.77 21.21
N ALA A 879 -2.34 11.67 21.24
CA ALA A 879 -1.07 11.54 21.95
C ALA A 879 -0.24 10.36 21.41
N ILE A 880 1.04 10.30 21.80
CA ILE A 880 1.86 9.10 21.60
C ILE A 880 1.68 8.17 22.81
N VAL A 881 1.62 6.88 22.54
CA VAL A 881 1.55 5.80 23.53
C VAL A 881 2.75 4.88 23.32
N ASN A 882 3.71 4.93 24.24
CA ASN A 882 4.85 4.02 24.26
C ASN A 882 4.39 2.67 24.81
N LEU A 883 4.75 1.58 24.14
CA LEU A 883 4.57 0.21 24.62
C LEU A 883 5.91 -0.38 25.06
N TYR A 884 6.06 -0.58 26.37
CA TYR A 884 7.20 -1.31 26.92
C TYR A 884 6.84 -2.80 26.98
N PRO A 885 7.62 -3.68 26.34
CA PRO A 885 7.36 -5.12 26.36
C PRO A 885 7.57 -5.72 27.76
N PRO A 886 6.90 -6.83 28.08
CA PRO A 886 7.11 -7.52 29.34
C PRO A 886 8.53 -8.10 29.40
N ALA A 887 9.20 -7.92 30.55
CA ALA A 887 10.57 -8.39 30.79
C ALA A 887 10.76 -9.93 30.79
N GLY A 888 9.73 -10.69 30.41
CA GLY A 888 9.77 -12.14 30.21
C GLY A 888 10.10 -12.58 28.78
N GLU A 889 10.06 -11.67 27.80
CA GLU A 889 10.35 -11.99 26.39
C GLU A 889 11.75 -11.49 25.97
N PRO A 890 12.75 -12.38 25.77
CA PRO A 890 14.12 -11.98 25.45
C PRO A 890 14.23 -11.20 24.14
N ASN A 891 13.48 -11.58 23.10
CA ASN A 891 13.54 -10.95 21.77
C ASN A 891 13.01 -9.50 21.74
N LEU A 892 12.40 -9.04 22.82
CA LEU A 892 11.86 -7.68 22.97
C LEU A 892 12.58 -6.88 24.06
N THR A 893 13.56 -7.46 24.76
CA THR A 893 14.14 -6.85 25.96
C THR A 893 15.03 -5.66 25.61
N GLY A 894 14.53 -4.45 25.89
CA GLY A 894 15.20 -3.16 25.63
C GLY A 894 14.38 -2.25 24.72
N HIS A 895 13.70 -2.85 23.75
CA HIS A 895 12.95 -2.19 22.68
C HIS A 895 11.60 -1.58 23.14
N VAL A 896 11.07 -0.62 22.39
CA VAL A 896 9.79 0.08 22.64
C VAL A 896 9.06 0.42 21.34
N ALA A 897 7.80 0.02 21.20
CA ALA A 897 6.95 0.51 20.10
C ALA A 897 6.33 1.88 20.45
N HIS A 898 6.29 2.81 19.49
CA HIS A 898 5.77 4.15 19.70
C HIS A 898 4.49 4.39 18.86
N ILE A 899 3.31 4.33 19.48
CA ILE A 899 2.04 4.42 18.74
C ILE A 899 1.46 5.83 18.83
N LEU A 900 1.33 6.52 17.68
CA LEU A 900 0.51 7.73 17.60
C LEU A 900 -0.98 7.34 17.54
N VAL A 901 -1.74 7.70 18.57
CA VAL A 901 -3.20 7.45 18.66
C VAL A 901 -3.97 8.75 18.42
N ASN A 902 -4.91 8.72 17.48
CA ASN A 902 -5.68 9.90 17.06
C ASN A 902 -7.20 9.65 17.16
N GLY A 903 -7.79 9.95 18.33
CA GLY A 903 -9.24 10.01 18.54
C GLY A 903 -9.94 11.24 17.92
N LEU A 904 -9.19 12.02 17.13
CA LEU A 904 -9.67 13.18 16.37
C LEU A 904 -10.69 12.78 15.29
N SER A 905 -11.42 13.75 14.74
CA SER A 905 -12.42 13.51 13.70
C SER A 905 -12.50 14.67 12.68
N PRO A 906 -11.38 15.03 12.00
CA PRO A 906 -11.27 16.26 11.21
C PRO A 906 -11.91 16.18 9.81
N SER A 907 -12.39 15.01 9.36
CA SER A 907 -12.89 14.80 8.00
C SER A 907 -14.00 15.75 7.56
N LYS A 908 -14.82 16.25 8.52
CA LYS A 908 -15.89 17.23 8.28
C LYS A 908 -15.48 18.70 8.46
N ASP A 909 -14.24 18.98 8.85
CA ASP A 909 -13.75 20.35 9.17
C ASP A 909 -12.48 20.77 8.42
N GLN A 910 -11.59 19.81 8.10
CA GLN A 910 -10.28 20.04 7.45
C GLN A 910 -10.01 19.07 6.27
N GLY A 911 -10.82 18.01 6.11
CA GLY A 911 -10.66 17.01 5.04
C GLY A 911 -9.63 15.91 5.34
N ALA A 912 -9.49 14.94 4.43
CA ALA A 912 -8.68 13.75 4.62
C ALA A 912 -7.16 14.01 4.56
N SER A 913 -6.68 14.79 3.57
CA SER A 913 -5.25 15.12 3.45
C SER A 913 -4.68 15.85 4.68
N TRP A 914 -5.53 16.52 5.46
CA TRP A 914 -5.13 17.16 6.71
C TRP A 914 -4.71 16.14 7.77
N ILE A 915 -5.44 15.02 7.95
CA ILE A 915 -5.10 14.05 9.01
C ILE A 915 -3.82 13.29 8.68
N VAL A 916 -3.54 13.05 7.39
CA VAL A 916 -2.28 12.44 6.94
C VAL A 916 -1.10 13.39 7.18
N MET A 917 -1.23 14.68 6.83
CA MET A 917 -0.24 15.72 7.11
C MET A 917 0.01 15.90 8.62
N TYR A 918 -1.05 15.85 9.42
CA TYR A 918 -0.97 15.90 10.88
C TYR A 918 -0.28 14.66 11.47
N GLY A 919 -0.62 13.47 10.97
CA GLY A 919 -0.02 12.19 11.38
C GLY A 919 1.49 12.17 11.14
N LEU A 920 1.93 12.44 9.91
CA LEU A 920 3.35 12.52 9.54
C LEU A 920 4.14 13.48 10.43
N ALA A 921 3.64 14.70 10.63
CA ALA A 921 4.31 15.69 11.49
C ALA A 921 4.34 15.24 12.96
N SER A 922 3.26 14.64 13.46
CA SER A 922 3.15 14.16 14.85
C SER A 922 4.05 12.95 15.12
N MET A 923 4.25 12.06 14.14
CA MET A 923 5.20 10.94 14.21
C MET A 923 6.65 11.41 14.12
N THR A 924 6.95 12.32 13.20
CA THR A 924 8.28 12.94 13.07
C THR A 924 8.64 13.75 14.31
N GLN A 925 7.64 14.33 14.99
CA GLN A 925 7.84 14.96 16.29
C GLN A 925 8.01 13.94 17.42
N GLY A 926 7.34 12.79 17.34
CA GLY A 926 7.58 11.63 18.22
C GLY A 926 9.02 11.13 18.13
N PHE A 927 9.52 10.91 16.92
CA PHE A 927 10.90 10.55 16.63
C PHE A 927 11.89 11.46 17.36
N MET A 928 11.62 12.77 17.35
CA MET A 928 12.45 13.78 17.99
C MET A 928 12.34 13.79 19.52
N ASP A 929 11.14 13.79 20.09
CA ASP A 929 10.99 13.93 21.55
C ASP A 929 11.24 12.60 22.31
N GLU A 930 11.06 11.44 21.66
CA GLU A 930 11.48 10.13 22.18
C GLU A 930 12.98 9.86 22.05
N GLY A 931 13.69 10.63 21.21
CA GLY A 931 15.15 10.64 21.14
C GLY A 931 15.86 11.41 22.24
N HIS A 932 15.10 12.06 23.14
CA HIS A 932 15.65 13.00 24.13
C HIS A 932 16.67 12.34 25.07
N PRO A 933 17.82 12.97 25.36
CA PRO A 933 18.89 12.38 26.19
C PRO A 933 18.52 12.10 27.67
N GLY A 934 17.34 12.51 28.12
CA GLY A 934 16.76 12.13 29.41
C GLY A 934 16.01 10.79 29.40
N LYS A 935 15.84 10.16 28.22
CA LYS A 935 15.27 8.81 28.06
C LYS A 935 16.35 7.74 28.30
N PRO A 936 15.98 6.50 28.69
CA PRO A 936 16.95 5.41 28.82
C PRO A 936 17.64 5.11 27.48
N SER A 937 18.97 5.01 27.46
CA SER A 937 19.74 4.89 26.22
C SER A 937 19.47 3.60 25.41
N SER A 938 18.86 2.58 26.02
CA SER A 938 18.44 1.35 25.35
C SER A 938 17.11 1.47 24.62
N SER A 939 16.35 2.54 24.85
CA SER A 939 14.98 2.75 24.37
C SER A 939 14.76 4.23 23.97
N ARG A 940 15.71 4.78 23.21
CA ARG A 940 15.79 6.20 22.87
C ARG A 940 16.08 6.33 21.39
N ILE A 941 15.17 7.00 20.66
CA ILE A 941 15.28 7.14 19.21
C ILE A 941 16.52 7.93 18.81
N HIS A 942 17.39 7.30 18.04
CA HIS A 942 18.67 7.84 17.59
C HIS A 942 18.48 8.96 16.54
N GLN A 943 18.90 10.19 16.85
CA GLN A 943 18.60 11.36 16.02
C GLN A 943 19.45 11.44 14.75
N LEU A 944 18.95 12.16 13.75
CA LEU A 944 19.69 12.48 12.51
C LEU A 944 20.47 13.80 12.66
N PRO A 945 21.76 13.89 12.27
CA PRO A 945 22.48 15.16 12.26
C PRO A 945 21.97 16.07 11.12
N ARG A 946 22.22 17.37 11.22
CA ARG A 946 22.17 18.30 10.09
C ARG A 946 23.55 18.38 9.47
N ILE A 947 23.66 18.00 8.20
CA ILE A 947 24.89 18.12 7.41
C ILE A 947 24.87 19.45 6.68
N GLU A 948 25.97 20.20 6.68
CA GLU A 948 26.10 21.42 5.88
C GLU A 948 27.50 21.48 5.27
N ILE A 949 27.60 21.64 3.96
CA ILE A 949 28.88 21.79 3.26
C ILE A 949 29.35 23.23 3.51
N THR A 950 30.52 23.37 4.12
CA THR A 950 31.08 24.65 4.58
C THR A 950 32.10 25.24 3.61
N ASP A 951 32.74 24.39 2.81
CA ASP A 951 33.66 24.77 1.72
C ASP A 951 33.54 23.69 0.62
N PRO A 952 33.42 24.04 -0.68
CA PRO A 952 33.36 25.39 -1.25
C PRO A 952 31.98 26.06 -1.13
N GLU A 953 31.92 27.39 -1.26
CA GLU A 953 30.64 28.14 -1.19
C GLU A 953 29.66 27.75 -2.32
N PRO A 954 28.32 27.74 -2.09
CA PRO A 954 27.34 27.37 -3.10
C PRO A 954 27.33 28.30 -4.32
N ASN A 955 27.53 27.74 -5.52
CA ASN A 955 27.70 28.39 -6.82
C ASN A 955 29.03 29.17 -6.98
N SER A 956 30.05 28.82 -6.19
CA SER A 956 31.42 29.29 -6.41
C SER A 956 32.09 28.65 -7.63
N SER A 957 33.15 29.29 -8.12
CA SER A 957 34.07 28.73 -9.11
C SER A 957 35.23 28.02 -8.40
N VAL A 958 35.50 26.78 -8.79
CA VAL A 958 36.59 25.94 -8.28
C VAL A 958 37.50 25.46 -9.41
N GLU A 959 38.71 25.01 -9.06
CA GLU A 959 39.61 24.29 -9.99
C GLU A 959 39.19 22.80 -10.09
N PHE A 960 39.89 22.01 -10.90
CA PHE A 960 39.62 20.57 -11.04
C PHE A 960 39.91 19.76 -9.76
N ASP A 961 40.88 20.21 -8.96
CA ASP A 961 41.21 19.70 -7.63
C ASP A 961 40.80 20.74 -6.58
N PHE A 962 39.95 20.39 -5.62
CA PHE A 962 39.55 21.29 -4.53
C PHE A 962 39.17 20.54 -3.25
N SER A 963 39.23 21.24 -2.11
CA SER A 963 38.81 20.68 -0.82
C SER A 963 37.29 20.77 -0.66
N LEU A 964 36.67 19.69 -0.18
CA LEU A 964 35.29 19.65 0.29
C LEU A 964 35.29 19.41 1.81
N ASP A 965 34.65 20.31 2.55
CA ASP A 965 34.52 20.25 4.02
C ASP A 965 33.06 20.46 4.46
N TRP A 966 32.67 19.85 5.59
CA TRP A 966 31.28 19.87 6.05
C TRP A 966 31.13 19.75 7.57
N SER A 967 30.11 20.42 8.11
CA SER A 967 29.66 20.21 9.49
C SER A 967 28.68 19.04 9.60
N ALA A 968 28.57 18.50 10.82
CA ALA A 968 27.58 17.50 11.20
C ALA A 968 27.02 17.87 12.59
N ASP A 969 26.05 18.77 12.61
CA ASP A 969 25.50 19.36 13.83
C ASP A 969 24.27 18.58 14.32
N TRP A 970 24.20 18.24 15.61
CA TRP A 970 23.06 17.50 16.18
C TRP A 970 21.85 18.41 16.44
N VAL A 971 21.27 18.90 15.34
CA VAL A 971 20.06 19.72 15.26
C VAL A 971 19.15 19.22 14.12
N ARG A 972 17.93 19.74 14.06
CA ARG A 972 17.02 19.57 12.91
C ARG A 972 17.59 20.24 11.66
N TRP A 973 17.05 19.87 10.50
CA TRP A 973 17.25 20.52 9.20
C TRP A 973 17.24 22.06 9.25
N ASP A 974 16.36 22.67 10.05
CA ASP A 974 16.20 24.12 10.19
C ASP A 974 17.15 24.78 11.21
N GLY A 975 18.17 24.04 11.68
CA GLY A 975 19.17 24.51 12.66
C GLY A 975 18.63 24.60 14.10
N LEU A 976 17.40 24.17 14.34
CA LEU A 976 16.77 24.19 15.67
C LEU A 976 16.93 22.85 16.39
N LYS A 977 16.87 22.87 17.72
CA LYS A 977 16.84 21.66 18.54
C LYS A 977 15.65 20.77 18.18
N TYR A 978 15.86 19.45 18.16
CA TYR A 978 14.80 18.44 17.96
C TYR A 978 13.59 18.65 18.89
N GLY A 979 13.84 19.05 20.14
CA GLY A 979 12.82 19.51 21.08
C GLY A 979 13.30 20.56 22.08
N TYR A 980 12.37 21.29 22.70
CA TYR A 980 12.67 22.40 23.62
C TYR A 980 13.51 22.00 24.85
N SER A 981 13.36 20.76 25.32
CA SER A 981 14.05 20.19 26.47
C SER A 981 15.47 19.68 26.15
N TYR A 982 15.90 19.64 24.89
CA TYR A 982 17.25 19.19 24.54
C TYR A 982 18.32 20.17 25.08
N PRO A 983 19.52 19.68 25.43
CA PRO A 983 20.68 20.54 25.68
C PRO A 983 21.05 21.38 24.45
N ALA A 984 21.92 22.39 24.62
CA ALA A 984 22.41 23.21 23.49
C ALA A 984 23.66 22.58 22.85
N ASP A 985 24.41 21.89 23.69
CA ASP A 985 25.56 21.02 23.49
C ASP A 985 25.12 19.55 23.34
N PHE A 986 23.97 19.30 22.72
CA PHE A 986 23.54 17.93 22.43
C PHE A 986 24.49 17.27 21.43
N TYR A 987 24.87 16.03 21.71
CA TYR A 987 25.78 15.25 20.87
C TYR A 987 25.49 13.76 21.06
N GLU A 988 25.46 13.01 19.95
CA GLU A 988 25.43 11.55 19.97
C GLU A 988 26.79 11.00 19.51
N SER A 989 27.28 9.97 20.20
CA SER A 989 28.63 9.40 20.00
C SER A 989 28.70 8.34 18.89
N ASP A 990 27.62 8.19 18.14
CA ASP A 990 27.49 7.12 17.15
C ASP A 990 28.23 7.46 15.87
N TYR A 991 28.82 6.44 15.26
CA TYR A 991 29.68 6.60 14.10
C TYR A 991 28.84 6.97 12.87
N LEU A 992 28.98 8.21 12.40
CA LEU A 992 28.48 8.62 11.10
C LEU A 992 29.36 8.02 9.99
N GLN A 993 28.72 7.67 8.89
CA GLN A 993 29.35 7.23 7.64
C GLN A 993 28.86 8.12 6.52
N PHE A 994 29.79 8.63 5.71
CA PHE A 994 29.51 9.60 4.66
C PHE A 994 29.71 8.97 3.28
N ALA A 995 28.88 9.38 2.33
CA ALA A 995 29.07 9.16 0.90
C ALA A 995 29.25 10.52 0.21
N ILE A 996 30.24 10.63 -0.68
CA ILE A 996 30.38 11.78 -1.57
C ILE A 996 29.94 11.34 -2.96
N LYS A 997 28.94 12.02 -3.50
CA LYS A 997 28.34 11.75 -4.81
C LYS A 997 28.30 13.05 -5.61
N TYR A 998 28.53 12.98 -6.91
CA TYR A 998 28.42 14.14 -7.81
C TYR A 998 27.46 13.86 -8.98
N SER A 999 26.97 14.93 -9.60
CA SER A 999 26.19 14.88 -10.84
C SER A 999 26.63 15.98 -11.81
N PRO A 1000 27.04 15.63 -13.05
CA PRO A 1000 27.45 16.59 -14.07
C PRO A 1000 26.27 17.16 -14.89
N ASP A 1001 25.04 16.67 -14.71
CA ASP A 1001 23.90 16.94 -15.59
C ASP A 1001 22.64 17.47 -14.88
N GLY A 1002 22.84 18.07 -13.70
CA GLY A 1002 21.76 18.69 -12.92
C GLY A 1002 20.98 17.70 -12.05
N GLY A 1003 21.56 16.56 -11.70
CA GLY A 1003 20.99 15.57 -10.78
C GLY A 1003 20.21 14.44 -11.46
N ARG A 1004 20.39 14.21 -12.76
CA ARG A 1004 19.72 13.10 -13.47
C ARG A 1004 20.50 11.80 -13.35
N HIS A 1005 21.82 11.87 -13.52
CA HIS A 1005 22.75 10.77 -13.23
C HIS A 1005 23.67 11.17 -12.09
N TRP A 1006 23.95 10.23 -11.19
CA TRP A 1006 24.84 10.42 -10.05
C TRP A 1006 25.98 9.41 -10.11
N TYR A 1007 27.13 9.82 -9.62
CA TYR A 1007 28.37 9.05 -9.60
C TYR A 1007 29.01 9.16 -8.22
N TYR A 1008 29.68 8.11 -7.76
CA TYR A 1008 30.58 8.21 -6.61
C TYR A 1008 31.83 8.98 -7.01
N GLU A 1009 32.31 9.84 -6.12
CA GLU A 1009 33.48 10.68 -6.39
C GLU A 1009 34.81 9.91 -6.34
N SER A 1010 34.87 8.78 -5.62
CA SER A 1010 36.10 8.02 -5.43
C SER A 1010 36.58 7.21 -6.63
N ASP A 1011 35.70 6.88 -7.59
CA ASP A 1011 36.02 6.02 -8.74
C ASP A 1011 35.14 6.21 -10.00
N ASP A 1012 34.34 7.29 -10.07
CA ASP A 1012 33.36 7.59 -11.12
C ASP A 1012 32.27 6.51 -11.34
N THR A 1013 32.03 5.57 -10.40
CA THR A 1013 30.99 4.55 -10.61
C THR A 1013 29.56 5.11 -10.45
N PRO A 1014 28.59 4.69 -11.30
CA PRO A 1014 27.20 5.14 -11.20
C PRO A 1014 26.52 4.76 -9.88
N THR A 1015 25.68 5.66 -9.36
CA THR A 1015 24.94 5.47 -8.09
C THR A 1015 23.58 6.19 -8.13
N VAL A 1016 22.76 6.01 -7.10
CA VAL A 1016 21.54 6.79 -6.85
C VAL A 1016 21.60 7.49 -5.48
N THR A 1017 20.83 8.57 -5.32
CA THR A 1017 20.77 9.35 -4.07
C THR A 1017 20.03 8.62 -2.95
N GLY A 1018 20.55 8.65 -1.73
CA GLY A 1018 19.91 8.07 -0.54
C GLY A 1018 20.05 6.56 -0.40
N GLU A 1019 20.59 5.88 -1.41
CA GLU A 1019 21.15 4.55 -1.23
C GLU A 1019 22.46 4.64 -0.47
N ARG A 1020 22.63 3.73 0.50
CA ARG A 1020 23.79 3.67 1.36
C ARG A 1020 24.99 3.07 0.61
N PRO A 1021 26.19 3.69 0.68
CA PRO A 1021 27.39 3.18 0.02
C PRO A 1021 27.82 1.79 0.51
N ASP A 1022 28.52 1.07 -0.36
CA ASP A 1022 29.29 -0.13 0.02
C ASP A 1022 30.55 0.22 0.83
N GLY A 1023 31.30 -0.80 1.26
CA GLY A 1023 32.50 -0.64 2.08
C GLY A 1023 33.67 0.12 1.43
N SER A 1024 33.69 0.29 0.12
CA SER A 1024 34.69 1.06 -0.64
C SER A 1024 34.34 2.55 -0.68
N HIS A 1025 33.04 2.85 -0.70
CA HIS A 1025 32.47 4.19 -0.90
C HIS A 1025 32.14 4.93 0.42
N ILE A 1026 32.51 4.34 1.57
CA ILE A 1026 32.29 4.91 2.91
C ILE A 1026 33.47 5.75 3.37
N ILE A 1027 33.19 7.00 3.74
CA ILE A 1027 34.11 7.95 4.36
C ILE A 1027 33.68 8.19 5.82
N THR A 1028 34.62 8.39 6.75
CA THR A 1028 34.31 8.60 8.19
C THR A 1028 34.41 10.05 8.66
N SER A 1029 35.03 10.93 7.88
CA SER A 1029 35.31 12.32 8.23
C SER A 1029 35.85 13.10 7.03
N GLY A 1030 35.47 14.37 6.90
CA GLY A 1030 36.16 15.33 6.03
C GLY A 1030 37.40 15.97 6.69
N PRO A 1031 38.07 16.90 6.00
CA PRO A 1031 37.84 17.28 4.60
C PRO A 1031 38.36 16.22 3.61
N VAL A 1032 37.84 16.25 2.38
CA VAL A 1032 38.25 15.36 1.27
C VAL A 1032 38.66 16.21 0.07
N ASN A 1033 39.72 15.81 -0.66
CA ASN A 1033 40.10 16.46 -1.91
C ASN A 1033 39.33 15.83 -3.07
N ILE A 1034 38.48 16.62 -3.70
CA ILE A 1034 37.65 16.23 -4.84
C ILE A 1034 38.42 16.43 -6.14
N ASN A 1035 38.38 15.45 -7.04
CA ASN A 1035 38.90 15.58 -8.41
C ASN A 1035 37.75 15.44 -9.43
N LEU A 1036 37.57 16.42 -10.32
CA LEU A 1036 36.56 16.36 -11.39
C LEU A 1036 37.20 16.53 -12.77
N ALA A 1037 36.97 15.58 -13.67
CA ALA A 1037 37.76 15.44 -14.90
C ALA A 1037 37.42 16.41 -16.06
N THR A 1038 36.32 17.18 -16.00
CA THR A 1038 35.90 18.07 -17.11
C THR A 1038 35.33 19.41 -16.65
N GLU A 1039 35.49 20.45 -17.47
CA GLU A 1039 34.97 21.81 -17.21
C GLU A 1039 33.43 21.82 -17.29
N GLY A 1040 32.75 22.41 -16.30
CA GLY A 1040 31.29 22.39 -16.27
C GLY A 1040 30.64 22.78 -14.93
N ALA A 1041 29.30 22.70 -14.90
CA ALA A 1041 28.49 22.96 -13.72
C ALA A 1041 28.06 21.65 -13.06
N TYR A 1042 28.57 21.37 -11.87
CA TYR A 1042 28.32 20.12 -11.14
C TYR A 1042 27.42 20.36 -9.94
N ILE A 1043 26.67 19.33 -9.53
CA ILE A 1043 26.10 19.24 -8.19
C ILE A 1043 26.96 18.25 -7.39
N ILE A 1044 27.49 18.67 -6.24
CA ILE A 1044 28.19 17.83 -5.28
C ILE A 1044 27.22 17.57 -4.12
N ARG A 1045 27.18 16.34 -3.60
CA ARG A 1045 26.29 15.90 -2.52
C ARG A 1045 27.06 15.07 -1.50
N VAL A 1046 26.99 15.48 -0.23
CA VAL A 1046 27.47 14.72 0.92
C VAL A 1046 26.24 14.11 1.59
N GLU A 1047 26.14 12.78 1.58
CA GLU A 1047 25.13 12.04 2.32
C GLU A 1047 25.74 11.46 3.61
N ALA A 1048 25.00 11.47 4.71
CA ALA A 1048 25.40 10.94 6.00
C ALA A 1048 24.38 9.92 6.51
N PHE A 1049 24.89 8.73 6.82
CA PHE A 1049 24.17 7.59 7.38
C PHE A 1049 24.73 7.29 8.78
N ARG A 1050 23.94 6.65 9.63
CA ARG A 1050 24.44 6.07 10.89
C ARG A 1050 25.03 4.69 10.63
N ARG A 1051 26.18 4.35 11.22
CA ARG A 1051 26.82 3.05 10.98
C ARG A 1051 25.90 1.86 11.26
N ASP A 1052 25.14 1.91 12.35
CA ASP A 1052 24.41 0.73 12.84
C ASP A 1052 22.91 0.74 12.51
N ILE A 1053 22.40 1.84 11.94
CA ILE A 1053 21.00 2.02 11.54
C ILE A 1053 20.91 2.14 10.02
N LEU A 1054 20.04 1.37 9.38
CA LEU A 1054 19.83 1.42 7.92
C LEU A 1054 18.71 2.38 7.50
N SER A 1055 17.70 2.57 8.35
CA SER A 1055 16.61 3.55 8.13
C SER A 1055 17.06 4.99 8.39
N HIS A 1056 16.52 5.91 7.60
CA HIS A 1056 16.72 7.36 7.65
C HIS A 1056 18.17 7.81 7.30
N TYR A 1057 18.29 9.00 6.69
CA TYR A 1057 19.61 9.60 6.40
C TYR A 1057 19.54 11.12 6.35
N SER A 1058 20.68 11.78 6.18
CA SER A 1058 20.76 13.23 6.02
C SER A 1058 21.72 13.58 4.90
N TYR A 1059 21.54 14.73 4.26
CA TYR A 1059 22.45 15.17 3.21
C TYR A 1059 22.50 16.69 3.07
N HIS A 1060 23.57 17.17 2.45
CA HIS A 1060 23.59 18.49 1.83
C HIS A 1060 24.14 18.37 0.42
N GLN A 1061 23.77 19.30 -0.45
CA GLN A 1061 24.31 19.36 -1.79
C GLN A 1061 24.49 20.82 -2.22
N ILE A 1062 25.50 21.08 -3.05
CA ILE A 1062 25.80 22.40 -3.58
C ILE A 1062 26.03 22.30 -5.09
N ARG A 1063 25.74 23.39 -5.81
CA ARG A 1063 26.17 23.56 -7.20
C ARG A 1063 27.54 24.23 -7.21
N VAL A 1064 28.47 23.80 -8.07
CA VAL A 1064 29.78 24.45 -8.28
C VAL A 1064 30.07 24.61 -9.77
N LEU A 1065 30.97 25.53 -10.11
CA LEU A 1065 31.48 25.74 -11.47
C LEU A 1065 32.96 25.34 -11.52
N VAL A 1066 33.26 24.20 -12.13
CA VAL A 1066 34.63 23.70 -12.29
C VAL A 1066 35.24 24.33 -13.54
N ASN A 1067 36.35 25.06 -13.38
CA ASN A 1067 37.01 25.81 -14.45
C ASN A 1067 38.48 25.41 -14.61
N VAL A 1068 39.03 25.58 -15.83
CA VAL A 1068 40.48 25.50 -16.08
C VAL A 1068 41.19 26.71 -15.45
N SER A 1069 42.22 26.47 -14.62
CA SER A 1069 43.11 27.51 -14.12
C SER A 1069 43.93 28.16 -15.25
N THR A 1070 43.97 29.51 -15.31
CA THR A 1070 44.66 30.30 -16.36
C THR A 1070 46.06 30.76 -15.97
#